data_AF-A0A1Z4JFL7-F1
#
_entry.id   AF-A0A1Z4JFL7-F1
#
_cell.length_a   1.000
_cell.length_b   1.000
_cell.length_c   1.000
_cell.angle_alpha   90.00
_cell.angle_beta   90.00
_cell.angle_gamma   90.00
#
_symmetry.space_group_name_H-M   'P 1'
#
loop_
_entity.id
_entity.type
_entity.pdbx_description
1 polymer ?
#
loop_
_entity_poly.entity_id
_entity_poly.type
_entity_poly.pdbx_seq_one_letter_code
_entity_poly.pdbx_strand_id
1 'polypeptide(L)'
;MLMSVIDRHPLAQDIPVNEIVSQAVPSLNQQIYLRLRMALSLNLRRQILMVVCDDAALRSQLATQLQAELAQETPATSLVSLDLDLENPDILAHVQAGMPNYQITGIDRLTRQPVHIQRTFLDSLSAIALQLPKLDFNLVLWLTRPWCRSIQQTVPNFWQWHTGLFEFEGDPFGDNSVQIPPPATAPTNGHRKIKLDNELSDFVLASVMQTIHLEDQASIGDILQTNHPNAKPLQFLQQIEDLHQQRASAATIAQLYRDLGDWYRDRLDPVRPSSGDLTIVIRAYEQTLKLIDMKSEQVPDLLNDIANLYWIKARSGEGAVETNLEKALKAYQFAIDRTDPAIQPQTYAMIQNNLGSVYSDLAGLRSPEENLQHAIAAYKASIEHRPFDTDPARYAATQNNLGTAYWNLAQHRMPMFNLQSAVLAYNEALRYYTPEREPMHYAMLQNNLGTAYWNLSRCDQAVQELAMAEDFLHLAIGAYRVALIYRTLEAAPSAYAATQNNLGTAYWHLANQDTTHYDDQATYMLCAIDAYQESLSAVQYLTANLSYAPTLSFDLSATHHHIGLAYYQMATDQRASLETKERSQFLHHALKHQVRAAQGWQEQPDFQPSAVGQLSQIVKGIYEREGIQGQTQALSQIPPTFLPQVMREL
;
A
#
# COMPACT_ATOMS: atom_id res chain seq x y z
N MET A 1 -12.26 16.24 31.45
CA MET A 1 -12.34 14.92 32.11
C MET A 1 -13.24 14.04 31.22
N LEU A 2 -12.77 13.77 30.01
CA LEU A 2 -13.40 12.87 29.02
C LEU A 2 -12.65 11.55 29.14
N MET A 3 -13.05 10.75 30.12
CA MET A 3 -12.70 9.33 30.20
C MET A 3 -13.81 8.56 29.48
N SER A 4 -13.41 7.83 28.43
CA SER A 4 -14.00 6.57 27.96
C SER A 4 -15.53 6.49 27.86
N VAL A 5 -16.10 6.93 26.73
CA VAL A 5 -17.34 6.34 26.21
C VAL A 5 -17.06 4.98 25.53
N ILE A 6 -15.79 4.72 25.18
CA ILE A 6 -15.29 3.46 24.60
C ILE A 6 -15.48 2.25 25.55
N ASP A 7 -15.53 2.46 26.87
CA ASP A 7 -15.58 1.36 27.86
C ASP A 7 -16.99 0.80 28.15
N ARG A 8 -18.03 1.22 27.42
CA ARG A 8 -19.43 0.81 27.74
C ARG A 8 -20.30 0.33 26.58
N HIS A 9 -19.74 0.07 25.38
CA HIS A 9 -20.53 -0.52 24.29
C HIS A 9 -20.11 -1.98 24.00
N PRO A 10 -21.04 -2.94 23.91
CA PRO A 10 -20.73 -4.36 23.72
C PRO A 10 -19.92 -4.65 22.42
N LEU A 11 -20.14 -3.87 21.35
CA LEU A 11 -19.33 -3.97 20.12
C LEU A 11 -17.86 -3.49 20.27
N ALA A 12 -17.54 -2.74 21.33
CA ALA A 12 -16.17 -2.36 21.67
C ALA A 12 -15.45 -3.41 22.55
N GLN A 13 -16.19 -4.36 23.15
CA GLN A 13 -15.67 -5.32 24.13
C GLN A 13 -15.64 -6.79 23.68
N ASP A 14 -16.25 -7.17 22.54
CA ASP A 14 -16.34 -8.59 22.16
C ASP A 14 -15.52 -8.97 20.91
N ILE A 15 -14.30 -8.44 20.78
CA ILE A 15 -13.21 -9.28 20.28
C ILE A 15 -12.25 -9.40 21.46
N PRO A 16 -12.07 -10.58 22.08
CA PRO A 16 -11.06 -10.77 23.10
C PRO A 16 -9.68 -10.71 22.45
N VAL A 17 -9.19 -9.50 22.19
CA VAL A 17 -7.81 -9.21 21.78
C VAL A 17 -6.84 -9.55 22.94
N ASN A 18 -7.36 -9.72 24.16
CA ASN A 18 -6.58 -10.06 25.35
C ASN A 18 -6.06 -11.51 25.41
N GLU A 19 -6.46 -12.41 24.51
CA GLU A 19 -5.80 -13.73 24.41
C GLU A 19 -4.54 -13.73 23.51
N ILE A 20 -4.28 -12.63 22.79
CA ILE A 20 -3.12 -12.53 21.87
C ILE A 20 -1.80 -12.29 22.61
N VAL A 21 -1.84 -12.04 23.92
CA VAL A 21 -0.64 -11.89 24.76
C VAL A 21 -0.58 -13.00 25.81
N SER A 22 -0.60 -14.26 25.36
CA SER A 22 -0.11 -15.38 26.17
C SER A 22 1.28 -15.79 25.67
N GLN A 23 2.15 -16.22 26.60
CA GLN A 23 3.62 -16.15 26.56
C GLN A 23 4.33 -17.14 25.60
N ALA A 24 3.84 -17.35 24.37
CA ALA A 24 4.57 -18.00 23.28
C ALA A 24 4.12 -17.45 21.92
N VAL A 25 5.06 -17.12 21.04
CA VAL A 25 4.83 -16.53 19.70
C VAL A 25 3.91 -17.44 18.87
N PRO A 26 2.77 -16.93 18.35
CA PRO A 26 1.91 -17.70 17.46
C PRO A 26 2.63 -18.02 16.13
N SER A 27 2.60 -19.29 15.70
CA SER A 27 3.14 -19.67 14.37
C SER A 27 2.39 -18.99 13.21
N LEU A 28 2.98 -18.91 12.01
CA LEU A 28 2.31 -18.38 10.80
C LEU A 28 0.94 -19.02 10.57
N ASN A 29 0.85 -20.36 10.73
CA ASN A 29 -0.40 -21.11 10.67
C ASN A 29 -1.41 -20.64 11.73
N GLN A 30 -0.96 -20.33 12.95
CA GLN A 30 -1.83 -19.80 13.99
C GLN A 30 -2.37 -18.41 13.64
N GLN A 31 -1.60 -17.56 12.96
CA GLN A 31 -2.07 -16.24 12.51
C GLN A 31 -3.05 -16.33 11.33
N ILE A 32 -2.78 -17.20 10.36
CA ILE A 32 -3.72 -17.47 9.26
C ILE A 32 -5.03 -18.00 9.82
N TYR A 33 -4.94 -18.91 10.79
CA TYR A 33 -6.10 -19.43 11.50
C TYR A 33 -6.88 -18.33 12.22
N LEU A 34 -6.21 -17.42 12.93
CA LEU A 34 -6.87 -16.28 13.58
C LEU A 34 -7.56 -15.33 12.59
N ARG A 35 -6.94 -15.07 11.41
CA ARG A 35 -7.58 -14.26 10.35
C ARG A 35 -8.81 -14.97 9.76
N LEU A 36 -8.72 -16.27 9.53
CA LEU A 36 -9.85 -17.09 9.05
C LEU A 36 -10.99 -17.08 10.08
N ARG A 37 -10.66 -17.29 11.36
CA ARG A 37 -11.62 -17.26 12.45
C ARG A 37 -12.27 -15.88 12.58
N MET A 38 -11.48 -14.82 12.52
CA MET A 38 -11.97 -13.44 12.56
C MET A 38 -12.91 -13.14 11.38
N ALA A 39 -12.56 -13.56 10.17
CA ALA A 39 -13.43 -13.38 8.99
C ALA A 39 -14.80 -14.05 9.18
N LEU A 40 -14.85 -15.21 9.85
CA LEU A 40 -16.08 -15.94 10.16
C LEU A 40 -16.83 -15.40 11.38
N SER A 41 -16.12 -14.93 12.42
CA SER A 41 -16.72 -14.38 13.64
C SER A 41 -17.44 -13.05 13.39
N LEU A 42 -17.08 -12.33 12.32
CA LEU A 42 -17.80 -11.15 11.85
C LEU A 42 -19.21 -11.49 11.32
N ASN A 43 -19.51 -12.77 11.09
CA ASN A 43 -20.81 -13.26 10.62
C ASN A 43 -21.36 -12.54 9.37
N LEU A 44 -20.46 -12.08 8.50
CA LEU A 44 -20.81 -11.48 7.20
C LEU A 44 -21.59 -12.51 6.39
N ARG A 45 -22.58 -12.12 5.59
CA ARG A 45 -23.31 -13.09 4.74
C ARG A 45 -22.53 -13.36 3.45
N ARG A 46 -22.76 -14.52 2.83
CA ARG A 46 -22.33 -14.86 1.46
C ARG A 46 -20.82 -14.88 1.23
N GLN A 47 -20.05 -15.13 2.29
CA GLN A 47 -18.61 -15.25 2.20
C GLN A 47 -18.23 -16.58 1.54
N ILE A 48 -17.32 -16.54 0.56
CA ILE A 48 -16.62 -17.74 0.07
C ILE A 48 -15.17 -17.62 0.51
N LEU A 49 -14.77 -18.46 1.47
CA LEU A 49 -13.42 -18.48 2.02
C LEU A 49 -12.68 -19.72 1.52
N MET A 50 -11.57 -19.50 0.82
CA MET A 50 -10.70 -20.56 0.31
C MET A 50 -9.61 -20.83 1.33
N VAL A 51 -9.56 -22.05 1.87
CA VAL A 51 -8.55 -22.45 2.85
C VAL A 51 -7.64 -23.50 2.23
N VAL A 52 -6.41 -23.11 1.92
CA VAL A 52 -5.45 -23.95 1.19
C VAL A 52 -4.44 -24.52 2.18
N CYS A 53 -4.37 -25.85 2.28
CA CYS A 53 -3.40 -26.54 3.11
C CYS A 53 -3.06 -27.88 2.43
N ASP A 54 -1.80 -28.11 2.08
CA ASP A 54 -1.40 -29.36 1.43
C ASP A 54 -1.20 -30.51 2.43
N ASP A 55 -0.88 -30.20 3.70
CA ASP A 55 -0.78 -31.17 4.79
C ASP A 55 -2.18 -31.63 5.23
N ALA A 56 -2.49 -32.90 5.00
CA ALA A 56 -3.79 -33.47 5.31
C ALA A 56 -4.10 -33.52 6.82
N ALA A 57 -3.09 -33.79 7.67
CA ALA A 57 -3.29 -33.88 9.11
C ALA A 57 -3.57 -32.50 9.70
N LEU A 58 -2.77 -31.50 9.30
CA LEU A 58 -2.96 -30.12 9.70
C LEU A 58 -4.32 -29.59 9.23
N ARG A 59 -4.69 -29.83 7.97
CA ARG A 59 -5.99 -29.41 7.41
C ARG A 59 -7.18 -29.95 8.21
N SER A 60 -7.18 -31.25 8.52
CA SER A 60 -8.23 -31.88 9.33
C SER A 60 -8.29 -31.35 10.77
N GLN A 61 -7.12 -31.10 11.37
CA GLN A 61 -7.04 -30.50 12.70
C GLN A 61 -7.65 -29.10 12.72
N LEU A 62 -7.26 -28.23 11.78
CA LEU A 62 -7.74 -26.85 11.70
C LEU A 62 -9.24 -26.78 11.41
N ALA A 63 -9.77 -27.62 10.52
CA ALA A 63 -11.21 -27.67 10.22
C ALA A 63 -12.05 -28.06 11.46
N THR A 64 -11.55 -29.03 12.23
CA THR A 64 -12.20 -29.48 13.48
C THR A 64 -12.13 -28.41 14.56
N GLN A 65 -10.97 -27.77 14.71
CA GLN A 65 -10.75 -26.69 15.67
C GLN A 65 -11.65 -25.49 15.37
N LEU A 66 -11.71 -25.07 14.10
CA LEU A 66 -12.53 -23.95 13.64
C LEU A 66 -14.02 -24.16 13.93
N GLN A 67 -14.51 -25.39 13.72
CA GLN A 67 -15.89 -25.75 14.03
C GLN A 67 -16.20 -25.63 15.52
N ALA A 68 -15.31 -26.16 16.36
CA ALA A 68 -15.51 -26.21 17.80
C ALA A 68 -15.45 -24.81 18.44
N GLU A 69 -14.55 -23.95 17.96
CA GLU A 69 -14.40 -22.59 18.49
C GLU A 69 -15.58 -21.70 18.08
N LEU A 70 -16.00 -21.71 16.80
CA LEU A 70 -17.14 -20.88 16.35
C LEU A 70 -18.48 -21.30 16.97
N ALA A 71 -18.65 -22.59 17.31
CA ALA A 71 -19.84 -23.06 18.02
C ALA A 71 -19.97 -22.52 19.46
N GLN A 72 -18.88 -22.03 20.05
CA GLN A 72 -18.88 -21.48 21.41
C GLN A 72 -19.17 -19.97 21.46
N GLU A 73 -19.04 -19.25 20.34
CA GLU A 73 -19.25 -17.79 20.27
C GLU A 73 -20.74 -17.45 20.21
N THR A 74 -21.43 -17.78 19.12
CA THR A 74 -22.87 -17.56 18.96
C THR A 74 -23.52 -18.62 18.06
N PRO A 75 -24.83 -18.91 18.19
CA PRO A 75 -25.52 -19.82 17.28
C PRO A 75 -25.49 -19.36 15.80
N ALA A 76 -25.40 -18.04 15.58
CA ALA A 76 -25.38 -17.43 14.25
C ALA A 76 -24.04 -17.65 13.52
N THR A 77 -22.93 -17.75 14.26
CA THR A 77 -21.59 -18.04 13.72
C THR A 77 -21.27 -19.53 13.62
N SER A 78 -22.21 -20.40 14.01
CA SER A 78 -22.01 -21.86 13.98
C SER A 78 -21.72 -22.36 12.56
N LEU A 79 -20.73 -23.25 12.46
CA LEU A 79 -20.20 -23.79 11.20
C LEU A 79 -20.55 -25.28 11.07
N VAL A 80 -21.23 -25.65 9.99
CA VAL A 80 -21.59 -27.03 9.69
C VAL A 80 -20.49 -27.65 8.83
N SER A 81 -19.84 -28.71 9.33
CA SER A 81 -18.85 -29.45 8.56
C SER A 81 -19.50 -30.53 7.69
N LEU A 82 -19.28 -30.44 6.39
CA LEU A 82 -19.68 -31.43 5.41
C LEU A 82 -18.43 -32.08 4.83
N ASP A 83 -18.32 -33.40 4.97
CA ASP A 83 -17.32 -34.18 4.26
C ASP A 83 -17.81 -34.45 2.85
N LEU A 84 -17.00 -34.15 1.84
CA LEU A 84 -17.42 -34.24 0.44
C LEU A 84 -17.72 -35.70 0.06
N ASP A 85 -18.95 -35.95 -0.38
CA ASP A 85 -19.36 -37.23 -0.94
C ASP A 85 -18.70 -37.45 -2.31
N LEU A 86 -17.88 -38.50 -2.42
CA LEU A 86 -17.16 -38.82 -3.66
C LEU A 86 -18.03 -39.54 -4.69
N GLU A 87 -19.19 -40.08 -4.29
CA GLU A 87 -20.18 -40.65 -5.21
C GLU A 87 -21.04 -39.55 -5.85
N ASN A 88 -21.27 -38.45 -5.12
CA ASN A 88 -21.97 -37.27 -5.61
C ASN A 88 -21.37 -35.97 -5.03
N PRO A 89 -20.31 -35.41 -5.65
CA PRO A 89 -19.60 -34.25 -5.09
C PRO A 89 -20.29 -32.91 -5.38
N ASP A 90 -21.62 -32.90 -5.50
CA ASP A 90 -22.43 -31.70 -5.64
C ASP A 90 -22.64 -31.04 -4.27
N ILE A 91 -21.97 -29.91 -4.04
CA ILE A 91 -22.07 -29.17 -2.77
C ILE A 91 -23.51 -28.66 -2.54
N LEU A 92 -24.22 -28.22 -3.59
CA LEU A 92 -25.57 -27.66 -3.44
C LEU A 92 -26.58 -28.71 -3.00
N ALA A 93 -26.41 -29.96 -3.42
CA ALA A 93 -27.27 -31.07 -3.01
C ALA A 93 -27.21 -31.35 -1.50
N HIS A 94 -26.11 -30.95 -0.84
CA HIS A 94 -25.82 -31.26 0.56
C HIS A 94 -25.97 -30.05 1.51
N VAL A 95 -26.10 -28.85 0.96
CA VAL A 95 -26.39 -27.64 1.73
C VAL A 95 -27.89 -27.55 2.02
N GLN A 96 -28.27 -27.54 3.31
CA GLN A 96 -29.66 -27.45 3.75
C GLN A 96 -30.12 -25.99 3.89
N ALA A 97 -31.38 -25.72 3.54
CA ALA A 97 -31.98 -24.41 3.77
C ALA A 97 -32.13 -24.14 5.28
N GLY A 98 -31.59 -23.02 5.77
CA GLY A 98 -31.77 -22.53 7.14
C GLY A 98 -30.54 -22.54 8.06
N MET A 99 -29.39 -23.06 7.63
CA MET A 99 -28.12 -22.95 8.37
C MET A 99 -27.22 -21.85 7.75
N PRO A 100 -26.56 -21.02 8.57
CA PRO A 100 -25.86 -19.82 8.07
C PRO A 100 -24.44 -20.08 7.54
N ASN A 101 -23.71 -21.12 7.98
CA ASN A 101 -22.31 -21.31 7.58
C ASN A 101 -21.95 -22.78 7.36
N TYR A 102 -21.22 -23.07 6.28
CA TYR A 102 -20.75 -24.39 5.89
C TYR A 102 -19.25 -24.42 5.69
N GLN A 103 -18.61 -25.54 6.06
CA GLN A 103 -17.28 -25.89 5.60
C GLN A 103 -17.28 -27.22 4.86
N ILE A 104 -16.59 -27.29 3.72
CA ILE A 104 -16.45 -28.50 2.91
C ILE A 104 -15.04 -29.05 3.09
N THR A 105 -14.95 -30.29 3.55
CA THR A 105 -13.70 -31.04 3.72
C THR A 105 -13.63 -32.22 2.75
N GLY A 106 -12.47 -32.85 2.59
CA GLY A 106 -12.31 -34.05 1.76
C GLY A 106 -12.13 -33.81 0.25
N ILE A 107 -12.02 -32.55 -0.20
CA ILE A 107 -11.81 -32.16 -1.61
C ILE A 107 -10.52 -32.74 -2.18
N ASP A 108 -9.47 -32.89 -1.35
CA ASP A 108 -8.20 -33.50 -1.75
C ASP A 108 -8.34 -34.92 -2.31
N ARG A 109 -9.34 -35.67 -1.82
CA ARG A 109 -9.61 -37.05 -2.24
C ARG A 109 -10.18 -37.15 -3.65
N LEU A 110 -10.73 -36.05 -4.20
CA LEU A 110 -11.18 -35.99 -5.59
C LEU A 110 -10.04 -36.22 -6.58
N THR A 111 -8.79 -35.93 -6.20
CA THR A 111 -7.60 -36.16 -7.04
C THR A 111 -7.48 -37.63 -7.47
N ARG A 112 -7.99 -38.56 -6.66
CA ARG A 112 -7.98 -40.01 -6.94
C ARG A 112 -9.26 -40.50 -7.64
N GLN A 113 -10.22 -39.61 -7.90
CA GLN A 113 -11.49 -39.96 -8.53
C GLN A 113 -11.45 -39.79 -10.05
N PRO A 114 -12.33 -40.48 -10.79
CA PRO A 114 -12.47 -40.29 -12.23
C PRO A 114 -12.77 -38.83 -12.61
N VAL A 115 -12.31 -38.40 -13.79
CA VAL A 115 -12.46 -37.02 -14.29
C VAL A 115 -13.92 -36.54 -14.30
N HIS A 116 -14.89 -37.42 -14.56
CA HIS A 116 -16.30 -37.03 -14.56
C HIS A 116 -16.80 -36.65 -13.14
N ILE A 117 -16.32 -37.32 -12.09
CA ILE A 117 -16.62 -36.98 -10.68
C ILE A 117 -15.99 -35.63 -10.31
N GLN A 118 -14.73 -35.43 -10.68
CA GLN A 118 -14.04 -34.15 -10.51
C GLN A 118 -14.78 -33.00 -11.22
N ARG A 119 -15.35 -33.27 -12.40
CA ARG A 119 -16.12 -32.30 -13.17
C ARG A 119 -17.46 -31.98 -12.51
N THR A 120 -18.17 -32.96 -11.96
CA THR A 120 -19.40 -32.73 -11.18
C THR A 120 -19.17 -31.76 -10.02
N PHE A 121 -18.04 -31.89 -9.31
CA PHE A 121 -17.66 -30.93 -8.27
C PHE A 121 -17.50 -29.50 -8.84
N LEU A 122 -16.73 -29.33 -9.92
CA LEU A 122 -16.50 -28.00 -10.54
C LEU A 122 -17.79 -27.40 -11.13
N ASP A 123 -18.66 -28.24 -11.70
CA ASP A 123 -19.97 -27.84 -12.19
C ASP A 123 -20.87 -27.37 -11.03
N SER A 124 -20.78 -28.00 -9.84
CA SER A 124 -21.49 -27.56 -8.64
C SER A 124 -21.03 -26.17 -8.17
N LEU A 125 -19.73 -25.88 -8.20
CA LEU A 125 -19.20 -24.54 -7.90
C LEU A 125 -19.69 -23.50 -8.92
N SER A 126 -19.78 -23.90 -10.19
CA SER A 126 -20.34 -23.05 -11.25
C SER A 126 -21.81 -22.73 -11.00
N ALA A 127 -22.59 -23.72 -10.54
CA ALA A 127 -23.99 -23.54 -10.18
C ALA A 127 -24.16 -22.65 -8.94
N ILE A 128 -23.29 -22.79 -7.93
CA ILE A 128 -23.24 -21.90 -6.76
C ILE A 128 -23.03 -20.45 -7.19
N ALA A 129 -22.08 -20.18 -8.09
CA ALA A 129 -21.81 -18.83 -8.58
C ALA A 129 -23.03 -18.17 -9.26
N LEU A 130 -23.87 -18.96 -9.95
CA LEU A 130 -25.10 -18.47 -10.59
C LEU A 130 -26.22 -18.18 -9.59
N GLN A 131 -26.17 -18.78 -8.40
CA GLN A 131 -27.20 -18.66 -7.37
C GLN A 131 -26.75 -17.83 -6.16
N LEU A 132 -25.48 -17.45 -6.07
CA LEU A 132 -24.88 -16.76 -4.93
C LEU A 132 -25.67 -15.54 -4.42
N PRO A 133 -26.23 -14.67 -5.28
CA PRO A 133 -27.09 -13.55 -4.84
C PRO A 133 -28.33 -13.96 -4.04
N LYS A 134 -28.75 -15.23 -4.15
CA LYS A 134 -29.96 -15.79 -3.52
C LYS A 134 -29.66 -16.74 -2.36
N LEU A 135 -28.39 -17.09 -2.18
CA LEU A 135 -27.95 -17.98 -1.10
C LEU A 135 -27.57 -17.10 0.10
N ASP A 136 -28.01 -17.49 1.30
CA ASP A 136 -27.74 -16.75 2.55
C ASP A 136 -26.87 -17.60 3.49
N PHE A 137 -25.75 -18.11 2.96
CA PHE A 137 -24.78 -18.86 3.75
C PHE A 137 -23.33 -18.50 3.41
N ASN A 138 -22.42 -18.73 4.36
CA ASN A 138 -20.97 -18.69 4.16
C ASN A 138 -20.43 -20.08 3.81
N LEU A 139 -19.42 -20.13 2.94
CA LEU A 139 -18.81 -21.36 2.46
C LEU A 139 -17.30 -21.32 2.66
N VAL A 140 -16.78 -22.25 3.46
CA VAL A 140 -15.34 -22.48 3.64
C VAL A 140 -14.94 -23.72 2.85
N LEU A 141 -14.04 -23.58 1.87
CA LEU A 141 -13.53 -24.72 1.10
C LEU A 141 -12.13 -25.08 1.56
N TRP A 142 -11.94 -26.30 2.08
CA TRP A 142 -10.63 -26.82 2.46
C TRP A 142 -9.97 -27.54 1.28
N LEU A 143 -8.95 -26.91 0.70
CA LEU A 143 -8.36 -27.24 -0.59
C LEU A 143 -6.87 -27.60 -0.46
N THR A 144 -6.36 -28.33 -1.46
CA THR A 144 -4.91 -28.37 -1.77
C THR A 144 -4.58 -27.31 -2.81
N ARG A 145 -3.31 -26.93 -2.93
CA ARG A 145 -2.86 -25.96 -3.96
C ARG A 145 -3.25 -26.35 -5.39
N PRO A 146 -3.14 -27.63 -5.82
CA PRO A 146 -3.64 -28.05 -7.13
C PRO A 146 -5.13 -27.79 -7.34
N TRP A 147 -5.97 -28.06 -6.34
CA TRP A 147 -7.42 -27.80 -6.43
C TRP A 147 -7.75 -26.31 -6.43
N CYS A 148 -7.04 -25.50 -5.65
CA CYS A 148 -7.15 -24.04 -5.69
C CYS A 148 -6.91 -23.49 -7.10
N ARG A 149 -5.80 -23.90 -7.74
CA ARG A 149 -5.48 -23.53 -9.14
C ARG A 149 -6.52 -24.06 -10.13
N SER A 150 -6.99 -25.30 -9.94
CA SER A 150 -8.00 -25.91 -10.81
C SER A 150 -9.32 -25.14 -10.79
N ILE A 151 -9.78 -24.70 -9.60
CA ILE A 151 -10.98 -23.89 -9.44
C ILE A 151 -10.77 -22.52 -10.10
N GLN A 152 -9.65 -21.85 -9.84
CA GLN A 152 -9.31 -20.56 -10.43
C GLN A 152 -9.35 -20.58 -11.96
N GLN A 153 -8.84 -21.65 -12.58
CA GLN A 153 -8.76 -21.78 -14.04
C GLN A 153 -10.07 -22.25 -14.68
N THR A 154 -10.78 -23.17 -14.03
CA THR A 154 -11.92 -23.88 -14.64
C THR A 154 -13.26 -23.23 -14.31
N VAL A 155 -13.36 -22.56 -13.15
CA VAL A 155 -14.59 -21.93 -12.67
C VAL A 155 -14.34 -20.46 -12.29
N PRO A 156 -13.87 -19.62 -13.22
CA PRO A 156 -13.43 -18.25 -12.91
C PRO A 156 -14.56 -17.36 -12.35
N ASN A 157 -15.82 -17.61 -12.75
CA ASN A 157 -16.95 -16.88 -12.20
C ASN A 157 -17.15 -17.17 -10.71
N PHE A 158 -17.05 -18.43 -10.29
CA PHE A 158 -17.10 -18.79 -8.87
C PHE A 158 -15.88 -18.22 -8.12
N TRP A 159 -14.70 -18.33 -8.71
CA TRP A 159 -13.46 -17.81 -8.13
C TRP A 159 -13.53 -16.30 -7.83
N GLN A 160 -14.18 -15.50 -8.70
CA GLN A 160 -14.33 -14.05 -8.47
C GLN A 160 -15.17 -13.67 -7.24
N TRP A 161 -15.98 -14.60 -6.72
CA TRP A 161 -16.81 -14.37 -5.54
C TRP A 161 -16.12 -14.71 -4.22
N HIS A 162 -14.89 -15.23 -4.23
CA HIS A 162 -14.19 -15.44 -2.97
C HIS A 162 -13.89 -14.10 -2.28
N THR A 163 -14.04 -14.11 -0.96
CA THR A 163 -13.83 -12.95 -0.10
C THR A 163 -12.60 -13.10 0.77
N GLY A 164 -12.00 -14.30 0.80
CA GLY A 164 -10.73 -14.55 1.48
C GLY A 164 -10.03 -15.80 0.96
N LEU A 165 -8.69 -15.76 0.95
CA LEU A 165 -7.80 -16.87 0.65
C LEU A 165 -6.80 -17.03 1.80
N PHE A 166 -6.77 -18.22 2.41
CA PHE A 166 -6.01 -18.53 3.62
C PHE A 166 -5.09 -19.72 3.35
N GLU A 167 -3.81 -19.45 3.07
CA GLU A 167 -2.84 -20.51 2.74
C GLU A 167 -1.98 -20.90 3.94
N PHE A 168 -2.14 -22.15 4.41
CA PHE A 168 -1.36 -22.75 5.48
C PHE A 168 -0.11 -23.45 4.94
N GLU A 169 1.00 -23.32 5.66
CA GLU A 169 2.25 -24.01 5.35
C GLU A 169 2.30 -25.39 6.02
N GLY A 170 2.65 -26.42 5.25
CA GLY A 170 3.08 -27.72 5.77
C GLY A 170 4.59 -27.74 5.99
N ASP A 171 5.08 -28.62 6.86
CA ASP A 171 6.51 -28.73 7.23
C ASP A 171 7.44 -28.81 5.99
N PRO A 172 8.40 -27.89 5.81
CA PRO A 172 9.20 -27.76 4.57
C PRO A 172 10.42 -28.70 4.49
N PHE A 173 10.68 -29.59 5.45
CA PHE A 173 11.90 -30.42 5.44
C PHE A 173 11.74 -31.77 4.72
N GLY A 174 11.90 -31.73 3.40
CA GLY A 174 12.47 -32.81 2.60
C GLY A 174 13.75 -32.30 1.92
N ASP A 175 14.89 -32.53 2.57
CA ASP A 175 16.25 -32.07 2.21
C ASP A 175 16.61 -32.23 0.72
N ASN A 176 17.14 -31.17 0.09
CA ASN A 176 18.34 -31.22 -0.77
C ASN A 176 18.76 -29.81 -1.28
N SER A 177 19.88 -29.33 -0.75
CA SER A 177 20.63 -28.15 -1.22
C SER A 177 21.49 -28.48 -2.45
N VAL A 178 21.51 -27.61 -3.48
CA VAL A 178 22.46 -27.71 -4.61
C VAL A 178 23.19 -26.37 -4.82
N GLN A 179 24.52 -26.43 -4.89
CA GLN A 179 25.47 -25.33 -5.10
C GLN A 179 25.74 -25.08 -6.61
N ILE A 180 26.06 -23.83 -6.96
CA ILE A 180 26.39 -23.35 -8.33
C ILE A 180 27.90 -22.98 -8.42
N PRO A 181 28.63 -23.30 -9.52
CA PRO A 181 30.04 -22.90 -9.74
C PRO A 181 30.22 -21.61 -10.60
N PRO A 182 31.45 -21.03 -10.66
CA PRO A 182 31.69 -19.65 -11.11
C PRO A 182 32.01 -19.49 -12.62
N PRO A 183 31.95 -18.25 -13.18
CA PRO A 183 32.16 -18.00 -14.61
C PRO A 183 33.62 -17.64 -14.98
N ALA A 184 33.94 -17.82 -16.27
CA ALA A 184 35.24 -17.53 -16.88
C ALA A 184 35.17 -16.38 -17.91
N THR A 185 36.35 -15.85 -18.21
CA THR A 185 36.72 -14.52 -18.74
C THR A 185 36.42 -14.18 -20.20
N ALA A 186 36.33 -12.85 -20.44
CA ALA A 186 36.06 -12.09 -21.67
C ALA A 186 37.10 -12.16 -22.82
N PRO A 187 36.75 -11.56 -23.98
CA PRO A 187 37.72 -10.80 -24.77
C PRO A 187 37.25 -9.38 -25.19
N THR A 188 38.26 -8.57 -25.54
CA THR A 188 38.29 -7.13 -25.86
C THR A 188 38.09 -6.81 -27.36
N ASN A 189 37.47 -5.67 -27.71
CA ASN A 189 38.10 -4.58 -28.52
C ASN A 189 37.11 -3.51 -29.02
N GLY A 190 37.55 -2.23 -29.01
CA GLY A 190 36.93 -1.14 -29.78
C GLY A 190 37.39 0.27 -29.35
N HIS A 191 38.44 0.80 -29.99
CA HIS A 191 38.96 2.15 -29.71
C HIS A 191 38.08 3.26 -30.31
N ARG A 192 37.65 4.23 -29.49
CA ARG A 192 37.19 5.56 -29.91
C ARG A 192 38.04 6.64 -29.25
N LYS A 193 38.44 7.66 -30.01
CA LYS A 193 39.06 8.88 -29.48
C LYS A 193 37.97 9.72 -28.80
N ILE A 194 38.07 9.89 -27.49
CA ILE A 194 37.21 10.78 -26.71
C ILE A 194 38.13 11.75 -25.95
N LYS A 195 37.74 13.02 -25.95
CA LYS A 195 38.35 14.12 -25.19
C LYS A 195 37.61 14.21 -23.84
N LEU A 196 38.30 14.62 -22.78
CA LEU A 196 37.77 14.76 -21.42
C LEU A 196 36.41 15.48 -21.41
N ASP A 197 35.46 15.00 -20.60
CA ASP A 197 34.17 15.68 -20.37
C ASP A 197 34.41 16.90 -19.47
N ASN A 198 34.48 18.08 -20.08
CA ASN A 198 34.74 19.33 -19.38
C ASN A 198 33.68 19.62 -18.30
N GLU A 199 32.41 19.28 -18.55
CA GLU A 199 31.34 19.52 -17.58
C GLU A 199 31.46 18.61 -16.36
N LEU A 200 31.80 17.33 -16.54
CA LEU A 200 32.05 16.42 -15.41
C LEU A 200 33.21 16.94 -14.54
N SER A 201 34.26 17.46 -15.18
CA SER A 201 35.42 18.01 -14.47
C SER A 201 35.04 19.22 -13.63
N ASP A 202 34.22 20.13 -14.18
CA ASP A 202 33.72 21.31 -13.46
C ASP A 202 32.85 20.93 -12.26
N PHE A 203 31.97 19.94 -12.39
CA PHE A 203 31.13 19.47 -11.27
C PHE A 203 31.95 18.86 -10.15
N VAL A 204 32.92 17.99 -10.47
CA VAL A 204 33.81 17.38 -9.47
C VAL A 204 34.63 18.45 -8.76
N LEU A 205 35.14 19.44 -9.52
CA LEU A 205 35.90 20.55 -8.96
C LEU A 205 35.07 21.36 -7.96
N ALA A 206 33.85 21.76 -8.35
CA ALA A 206 32.94 22.48 -7.47
C ALA A 206 32.62 21.68 -6.20
N SER A 207 32.32 20.37 -6.33
CA SER A 207 32.00 19.50 -5.19
C SER A 207 33.17 19.38 -4.22
N VAL A 208 34.40 19.21 -4.71
CA VAL A 208 35.59 19.11 -3.85
C VAL A 208 35.92 20.44 -3.18
N MET A 209 35.84 21.56 -3.91
CA MET A 209 36.06 22.89 -3.33
C MET A 209 35.07 23.18 -2.20
N GLN A 210 33.80 22.84 -2.38
CA GLN A 210 32.78 22.98 -1.34
C GLN A 210 33.09 22.09 -0.12
N THR A 211 33.47 20.83 -0.35
CA THR A 211 33.71 19.84 0.71
C THR A 211 34.95 20.15 1.56
N ILE A 212 35.99 20.74 0.95
CA ILE A 212 37.26 21.08 1.62
C ILE A 212 37.28 22.57 2.04
N HIS A 213 36.22 23.33 1.77
CA HIS A 213 36.12 24.77 2.03
C HIS A 213 37.25 25.59 1.39
N LEU A 214 37.52 25.32 0.11
CA LEU A 214 38.54 26.05 -0.66
C LEU A 214 37.93 27.28 -1.33
N GLU A 215 38.60 28.42 -1.14
CA GLU A 215 38.18 29.70 -1.69
C GLU A 215 38.71 29.94 -3.11
N ASP A 216 39.79 29.27 -3.52
CA ASP A 216 40.41 29.42 -4.84
C ASP A 216 40.84 28.10 -5.50
N GLN A 217 41.04 28.14 -6.82
CA GLN A 217 41.52 27.01 -7.61
C GLN A 217 43.05 26.84 -7.55
N ALA A 218 43.81 27.86 -7.11
CA ALA A 218 45.27 27.80 -7.05
C ALA A 218 45.74 26.82 -5.95
N SER A 219 44.94 26.63 -4.91
CA SER A 219 45.20 25.74 -3.78
C SER A 219 45.02 24.25 -4.10
N ILE A 220 44.50 23.89 -5.29
CA ILE A 220 44.24 22.50 -5.68
C ILE A 220 45.55 21.69 -5.80
N GLY A 221 46.60 22.31 -6.34
CA GLY A 221 47.91 21.67 -6.51
C GLY A 221 48.52 21.24 -5.19
N ASP A 222 48.35 22.04 -4.14
CA ASP A 222 48.87 21.76 -2.80
C ASP A 222 48.09 20.60 -2.15
N ILE A 223 46.77 20.55 -2.36
CA ILE A 223 45.91 19.52 -1.78
C ILE A 223 46.15 18.15 -2.41
N LEU A 224 46.37 18.11 -3.72
CA LEU A 224 46.74 16.88 -4.43
C LEU A 224 48.05 16.28 -3.88
N GLN A 225 48.98 17.10 -3.39
CA GLN A 225 50.22 16.66 -2.75
C GLN A 225 50.03 16.17 -1.31
N THR A 226 48.95 16.60 -0.64
CA THR A 226 48.71 16.29 0.79
C THR A 226 48.03 14.94 1.07
N ASN A 227 47.66 14.17 0.02
CA ASN A 227 46.87 12.93 0.15
C ASN A 227 45.55 13.10 0.93
N HIS A 228 44.90 14.26 0.82
CA HIS A 228 43.63 14.51 1.49
C HIS A 228 42.53 13.55 0.98
N PRO A 229 41.79 12.85 1.85
CA PRO A 229 40.83 11.81 1.43
C PRO A 229 39.71 12.34 0.52
N ASN A 230 39.26 13.58 0.72
CA ASN A 230 38.24 14.22 -0.13
C ASN A 230 38.81 14.82 -1.43
N ALA A 231 40.13 14.75 -1.66
CA ALA A 231 40.75 15.18 -2.91
C ALA A 231 40.90 14.03 -3.93
N LYS A 232 40.56 12.80 -3.52
CA LYS A 232 40.59 11.60 -4.38
C LYS A 232 39.82 11.76 -5.70
N PRO A 233 38.66 12.44 -5.76
CA PRO A 233 37.99 12.73 -7.03
C PRO A 233 38.84 13.51 -8.04
N LEU A 234 39.63 14.47 -7.57
CA LEU A 234 40.54 15.24 -8.43
C LEU A 234 41.72 14.38 -8.92
N GLN A 235 42.20 13.45 -8.09
CA GLN A 235 43.21 12.48 -8.51
C GLN A 235 42.69 11.55 -9.61
N PHE A 236 41.44 11.09 -9.53
CA PHE A 236 40.82 10.30 -10.59
C PHE A 236 40.77 11.10 -11.91
N LEU A 237 40.34 12.37 -11.87
CA LEU A 237 40.31 13.21 -13.07
C LEU A 237 41.70 13.42 -13.68
N GLN A 238 42.71 13.68 -12.85
CA GLN A 238 44.09 13.82 -13.32
C GLN A 238 44.59 12.54 -14.00
N GLN A 239 44.34 11.38 -13.41
CA GLN A 239 44.72 10.08 -13.99
C GLN A 239 43.97 9.81 -15.31
N ILE A 240 42.68 10.13 -15.38
CA ILE A 240 41.89 10.01 -16.61
C ILE A 240 42.49 10.89 -17.71
N GLU A 241 42.83 12.15 -17.40
CA GLU A 241 43.45 13.07 -18.35
C GLU A 241 44.80 12.55 -18.85
N ASP A 242 45.67 12.09 -17.94
CA ASP A 242 46.98 11.52 -18.28
C ASP A 242 46.83 10.29 -19.21
N LEU A 243 45.89 9.39 -18.91
CA LEU A 243 45.62 8.22 -19.75
C LEU A 243 45.06 8.59 -21.13
N HIS A 244 44.25 9.64 -21.22
CA HIS A 244 43.81 10.18 -22.52
C HIS A 244 44.99 10.73 -23.33
N GLN A 245 45.91 11.46 -22.70
CA GLN A 245 47.11 11.99 -23.35
C GLN A 245 48.05 10.86 -23.81
N GLN A 246 48.19 9.82 -22.98
CA GLN A 246 49.00 8.62 -23.26
C GLN A 246 48.33 7.65 -24.24
N ARG A 247 47.08 7.91 -24.66
CA ARG A 247 46.28 7.04 -25.55
C ARG A 247 46.14 5.62 -25.01
N ALA A 248 45.89 5.49 -23.71
CA ALA A 248 45.64 4.21 -23.05
C ALA A 248 44.38 3.51 -23.59
N SER A 249 44.18 2.26 -23.17
CA SER A 249 43.02 1.47 -23.59
C SER A 249 41.71 2.09 -23.08
N ALA A 250 40.64 1.99 -23.88
CA ALA A 250 39.31 2.49 -23.49
C ALA A 250 38.80 1.81 -22.20
N ALA A 251 39.14 0.53 -21.99
CA ALA A 251 38.77 -0.21 -20.79
C ALA A 251 39.43 0.36 -19.52
N THR A 252 40.71 0.75 -19.58
CA THR A 252 41.41 1.36 -18.45
C THR A 252 40.80 2.71 -18.08
N ILE A 253 40.46 3.53 -19.08
CA ILE A 253 39.82 4.83 -18.88
C ILE A 253 38.39 4.64 -18.33
N ALA A 254 37.65 3.67 -18.85
CA ALA A 254 36.30 3.32 -18.37
C ALA A 254 36.32 2.92 -16.89
N GLN A 255 37.31 2.13 -16.47
CA GLN A 255 37.43 1.73 -15.07
C GLN A 255 37.63 2.93 -14.14
N LEU A 256 38.45 3.91 -14.51
CA LEU A 256 38.63 5.11 -13.68
C LEU A 256 37.36 5.98 -13.61
N TYR A 257 36.62 6.11 -14.71
CA TYR A 257 35.30 6.75 -14.65
C TYR A 257 34.33 5.99 -13.74
N ARG A 258 34.36 4.65 -13.76
CA ARG A 258 33.55 3.83 -12.87
C ARG A 258 33.95 4.02 -11.41
N ASP A 259 35.24 4.01 -11.10
CA ASP A 259 35.78 4.21 -9.75
C ASP A 259 35.43 5.60 -9.20
N LEU A 260 35.45 6.64 -10.06
CA LEU A 260 34.97 7.98 -9.70
C LEU A 260 33.48 7.97 -9.37
N GLY A 261 32.66 7.33 -10.19
CA GLY A 261 31.22 7.20 -9.94
C GLY A 261 30.91 6.43 -8.66
N ASP A 262 31.57 5.30 -8.45
CA ASP A 262 31.44 4.47 -7.24
C ASP A 262 31.85 5.26 -5.99
N TRP A 263 32.91 6.06 -6.05
CA TRP A 263 33.36 6.89 -4.92
C TRP A 263 32.27 7.85 -4.43
N TYR A 264 31.57 8.51 -5.36
CA TYR A 264 30.47 9.41 -5.03
C TYR A 264 29.21 8.63 -4.63
N ARG A 265 28.85 7.57 -5.36
CA ARG A 265 27.68 6.72 -5.07
C ARG A 265 27.72 6.21 -3.63
N ASP A 266 28.86 5.69 -3.19
CA ASP A 266 29.03 5.10 -1.86
C ASP A 266 28.96 6.15 -0.72
N ARG A 267 28.98 7.45 -1.07
CA ARG A 267 28.87 8.59 -0.14
C ARG A 267 27.58 9.37 -0.29
N LEU A 268 26.67 8.96 -1.18
CA LEU A 268 25.37 9.60 -1.30
C LEU A 268 24.58 9.42 -0.01
N ASP A 269 24.02 10.52 0.49
CA ASP A 269 23.04 10.45 1.56
C ASP A 269 21.83 9.64 1.07
N PRO A 270 21.45 8.54 1.76
CA PRO A 270 20.38 7.66 1.32
C PRO A 270 18.99 8.29 1.45
N VAL A 271 18.85 9.37 2.22
CA VAL A 271 17.59 10.07 2.48
C VAL A 271 17.46 11.32 1.62
N ARG A 272 18.53 12.11 1.48
CA ARG A 272 18.55 13.36 0.69
C ARG A 272 19.87 13.49 -0.09
N PRO A 273 20.01 12.79 -1.22
CA PRO A 273 21.23 12.85 -2.01
C PRO A 273 21.44 14.24 -2.63
N SER A 274 22.69 14.70 -2.64
CA SER A 274 23.10 15.97 -3.26
C SER A 274 22.91 15.95 -4.78
N SER A 275 22.29 17.00 -5.34
CA SER A 275 22.12 17.17 -6.80
C SER A 275 23.43 17.09 -7.57
N GLY A 276 24.45 17.74 -7.01
CA GLY A 276 25.79 17.82 -7.59
C GLY A 276 26.40 16.44 -7.67
N ASP A 277 26.38 15.72 -6.54
CA ASP A 277 26.98 14.39 -6.44
C ASP A 277 26.23 13.37 -7.30
N LEU A 278 24.88 13.39 -7.32
CA LEU A 278 24.08 12.58 -8.26
C LEU A 278 24.46 12.84 -9.71
N THR A 279 24.66 14.11 -10.09
CA THR A 279 25.04 14.50 -11.44
C THR A 279 26.43 13.98 -11.80
N ILE A 280 27.37 14.00 -10.85
CA ILE A 280 28.72 13.45 -11.03
C ILE A 280 28.66 11.94 -11.25
N VAL A 281 27.95 11.18 -10.41
CA VAL A 281 27.83 9.72 -10.55
C VAL A 281 27.23 9.34 -11.89
N ILE A 282 26.10 9.96 -12.27
CA ILE A 282 25.43 9.71 -13.56
C ILE A 282 26.39 9.93 -14.72
N ARG A 283 27.08 11.08 -14.74
CA ARG A 283 28.02 11.42 -15.83
C ARG A 283 29.20 10.46 -15.87
N ALA A 284 29.77 10.10 -14.72
CA ALA A 284 30.88 9.16 -14.64
C ALA A 284 30.48 7.77 -15.19
N TYR A 285 29.28 7.28 -14.85
CA TYR A 285 28.75 6.03 -15.39
C TYR A 285 28.40 6.13 -16.88
N GLU A 286 27.87 7.26 -17.35
CA GLU A 286 27.64 7.49 -18.78
C GLU A 286 28.95 7.51 -19.58
N GLN A 287 30.04 8.07 -19.03
CA GLN A 287 31.37 8.00 -19.65
C GLN A 287 31.92 6.57 -19.67
N THR A 288 31.71 5.81 -18.59
CA THR A 288 32.02 4.38 -18.54
C THR A 288 31.29 3.63 -19.66
N LEU A 289 29.98 3.84 -19.78
CA LEU A 289 29.12 3.20 -20.80
C LEU A 289 29.57 3.53 -22.24
N LYS A 290 30.06 4.75 -22.50
CA LYS A 290 30.59 5.15 -23.83
C LYS A 290 31.89 4.42 -24.22
N LEU A 291 32.63 3.89 -23.24
CA LEU A 291 33.98 3.34 -23.42
C LEU A 291 34.03 1.81 -23.37
N ILE A 292 33.06 1.17 -22.73
CA ILE A 292 32.96 -0.30 -22.66
C ILE A 292 32.33 -0.90 -23.92
N ASP A 293 32.61 -2.17 -24.20
CA ASP A 293 31.91 -2.91 -25.24
C ASP A 293 30.44 -3.12 -24.83
N MET A 294 29.52 -2.71 -25.70
CA MET A 294 28.08 -2.84 -25.50
C MET A 294 27.59 -4.29 -25.39
N LYS A 295 28.44 -5.28 -25.74
CA LYS A 295 28.18 -6.72 -25.55
C LYS A 295 28.68 -7.25 -24.21
N SER A 296 29.34 -6.44 -23.38
CA SER A 296 29.84 -6.84 -22.08
C SER A 296 28.69 -7.21 -21.13
N GLU A 297 28.88 -8.26 -20.34
CA GLU A 297 27.91 -8.73 -19.33
C GLU A 297 27.63 -7.69 -18.24
N GLN A 298 28.49 -6.68 -18.07
CA GLN A 298 28.34 -5.60 -17.08
C GLN A 298 27.41 -4.47 -17.55
N VAL A 299 27.04 -4.44 -18.84
CA VAL A 299 26.24 -3.36 -19.42
C VAL A 299 24.83 -3.28 -18.82
N PRO A 300 24.08 -4.39 -18.65
CA PRO A 300 22.76 -4.35 -18.01
C PRO A 300 22.78 -3.76 -16.60
N ASP A 301 23.75 -4.16 -15.77
CA ASP A 301 23.87 -3.67 -14.40
C ASP A 301 24.23 -2.18 -14.36
N LEU A 302 25.17 -1.73 -15.20
CA LEU A 302 25.53 -0.31 -15.31
C LEU A 302 24.35 0.54 -15.78
N LEU A 303 23.54 0.03 -16.73
CA LEU A 303 22.34 0.73 -17.20
C LEU A 303 21.25 0.78 -16.12
N ASN A 304 21.06 -0.30 -15.36
CA ASN A 304 20.18 -0.33 -14.20
C ASN A 304 20.59 0.71 -13.15
N ASP A 305 21.89 0.85 -12.87
CA ASP A 305 22.41 1.85 -11.94
C ASP A 305 22.20 3.28 -12.44
N ILE A 306 22.52 3.57 -13.71
CA ILE A 306 22.25 4.87 -14.34
C ILE A 306 20.75 5.20 -14.25
N ALA A 307 19.89 4.22 -14.53
CA ALA A 307 18.44 4.40 -14.47
C ALA A 307 17.94 4.68 -13.05
N ASN A 308 18.43 3.94 -12.05
CA ASN A 308 18.13 4.18 -10.63
C ASN A 308 18.54 5.61 -10.21
N LEU A 309 19.71 6.08 -10.64
CA LEU A 309 20.19 7.42 -10.30
C LEU A 309 19.32 8.52 -10.94
N TYR A 310 18.90 8.34 -12.20
CA TYR A 310 17.95 9.25 -12.83
C TYR A 310 16.58 9.24 -12.15
N TRP A 311 16.11 8.09 -11.70
CA TRP A 311 14.86 7.95 -10.95
C TRP A 311 14.93 8.63 -9.58
N ILE A 312 16.03 8.42 -8.83
CA ILE A 312 16.29 9.12 -7.55
C ILE A 312 16.35 10.64 -7.77
N LYS A 313 17.04 11.10 -8.81
CA LYS A 313 17.11 12.52 -9.16
C LYS A 313 15.75 13.12 -9.53
N ALA A 314 14.84 12.34 -10.12
CA ALA A 314 13.47 12.79 -10.36
C ALA A 314 12.71 12.99 -9.02
N ARG A 315 12.90 12.09 -8.05
CA ARG A 315 12.23 12.14 -6.74
C ARG A 315 12.84 13.15 -5.76
N SER A 316 14.08 13.61 -5.97
CA SER A 316 14.68 14.66 -5.15
C SER A 316 14.08 16.05 -5.39
N GLY A 317 13.25 16.22 -6.44
CA GLY A 317 12.59 17.49 -6.77
C GLY A 317 13.50 18.51 -7.47
N GLU A 318 14.72 18.13 -7.83
CA GLU A 318 15.71 19.01 -8.47
C GLU A 318 15.78 18.77 -9.98
N GLY A 319 15.41 19.81 -10.75
CA GLY A 319 15.42 19.78 -12.22
C GLY A 319 14.09 19.33 -12.84
N ALA A 320 14.12 18.96 -14.13
CA ALA A 320 12.93 18.53 -14.85
C ALA A 320 12.57 17.07 -14.50
N VAL A 321 11.69 16.88 -13.51
CA VAL A 321 11.23 15.57 -13.00
C VAL A 321 10.85 14.62 -14.13
N GLU A 322 9.98 15.05 -15.04
CA GLU A 322 9.54 14.24 -16.18
C GLU A 322 10.71 13.81 -17.08
N THR A 323 11.62 14.73 -17.41
CA THR A 323 12.81 14.43 -18.22
C THR A 323 13.71 13.40 -17.55
N ASN A 324 13.89 13.47 -16.22
CA ASN A 324 14.69 12.50 -15.49
C ASN A 324 14.00 11.12 -15.47
N LEU A 325 12.68 11.05 -15.30
CA LEU A 325 11.93 9.80 -15.42
C LEU A 325 12.01 9.21 -16.83
N GLU A 326 11.95 10.02 -17.89
CA GLU A 326 12.14 9.56 -19.27
C GLU A 326 13.55 9.01 -19.53
N LYS A 327 14.58 9.60 -18.93
CA LYS A 327 15.96 9.09 -19.00
C LYS A 327 16.09 7.76 -18.26
N ALA A 328 15.52 7.65 -17.06
CA ALA A 328 15.47 6.40 -16.31
C ALA A 328 14.76 5.30 -17.12
N LEU A 329 13.60 5.61 -17.69
CA LEU A 329 12.83 4.69 -18.51
C LEU A 329 13.63 4.17 -19.71
N LYS A 330 14.28 5.08 -20.46
CA LYS A 330 15.12 4.70 -21.61
C LYS A 330 16.29 3.81 -21.18
N ALA A 331 16.96 4.11 -20.07
CA ALA A 331 18.08 3.34 -19.57
C ALA A 331 17.65 1.92 -19.12
N TYR A 332 16.53 1.80 -18.40
CA TYR A 332 16.00 0.48 -18.04
C TYR A 332 15.52 -0.32 -19.26
N GLN A 333 14.86 0.31 -20.23
CA GLN A 333 14.48 -0.36 -21.50
C GLN A 333 15.74 -0.88 -22.23
N PHE A 334 16.80 -0.09 -22.24
CA PHE A 334 18.05 -0.51 -22.85
C PHE A 334 18.75 -1.64 -22.09
N ALA A 335 18.58 -1.69 -20.77
CA ALA A 335 19.05 -2.76 -19.90
C ALA A 335 18.26 -4.05 -20.13
N ILE A 336 16.91 -3.97 -20.17
CA ILE A 336 16.06 -5.15 -20.34
C ILE A 336 16.25 -5.81 -21.71
N ASP A 337 16.43 -5.02 -22.78
CA ASP A 337 16.73 -5.50 -24.14
C ASP A 337 18.04 -6.31 -24.22
N ARG A 338 18.92 -6.16 -23.23
CA ARG A 338 20.23 -6.83 -23.13
C ARG A 338 20.29 -7.86 -22.02
N THR A 339 19.20 -8.06 -21.31
CA THR A 339 19.13 -9.04 -20.22
C THR A 339 18.35 -10.25 -20.73
N ASP A 340 19.04 -11.38 -20.90
CA ASP A 340 18.36 -12.64 -21.21
C ASP A 340 17.76 -13.22 -19.91
N PRO A 341 16.43 -13.31 -19.76
CA PRO A 341 15.80 -13.83 -18.56
C PRO A 341 16.13 -15.31 -18.29
N ALA A 342 16.55 -16.09 -19.30
CA ALA A 342 16.97 -17.47 -19.11
C ALA A 342 18.38 -17.58 -18.48
N ILE A 343 19.22 -16.58 -18.69
CA ILE A 343 20.61 -16.55 -18.18
C ILE A 343 20.71 -15.71 -16.90
N GLN A 344 19.99 -14.58 -16.85
CA GLN A 344 20.05 -13.59 -15.77
C GLN A 344 18.65 -13.27 -15.21
N PRO A 345 17.89 -14.27 -14.70
CA PRO A 345 16.51 -14.07 -14.24
C PRO A 345 16.38 -13.04 -13.11
N GLN A 346 17.36 -13.00 -12.20
CA GLN A 346 17.35 -12.06 -11.07
C GLN A 346 17.53 -10.59 -11.51
N THR A 347 18.47 -10.34 -12.43
CA THR A 347 18.71 -9.02 -13.02
C THR A 347 17.48 -8.58 -13.83
N TYR A 348 16.91 -9.48 -14.61
CA TYR A 348 15.68 -9.23 -15.37
C TYR A 348 14.54 -8.80 -14.44
N ALA A 349 14.28 -9.57 -13.38
CA ALA A 349 13.25 -9.26 -12.40
C ALA A 349 13.50 -7.91 -11.70
N MET A 350 14.75 -7.60 -11.36
CA MET A 350 15.11 -6.32 -10.75
C MET A 350 14.81 -5.14 -11.67
N ILE A 351 15.24 -5.20 -12.94
CA ILE A 351 14.97 -4.15 -13.93
C ILE A 351 13.47 -3.99 -14.15
N GLN A 352 12.72 -5.08 -14.27
CA GLN A 352 11.27 -5.04 -14.43
C GLN A 352 10.55 -4.40 -13.25
N ASN A 353 10.94 -4.74 -12.01
CA ASN A 353 10.40 -4.09 -10.82
C ASN A 353 10.67 -2.58 -10.83
N ASN A 354 11.89 -2.18 -11.22
CA ASN A 354 12.28 -0.77 -11.24
C ASN A 354 11.58 0.00 -12.37
N LEU A 355 11.40 -0.61 -13.54
CA LEU A 355 10.55 -0.11 -14.63
C LEU A 355 9.13 0.16 -14.13
N GLY A 356 8.56 -0.80 -13.38
CA GLY A 356 7.23 -0.64 -12.79
C GLY A 356 7.13 0.61 -11.90
N SER A 357 8.16 0.88 -11.11
CA SER A 357 8.23 2.06 -10.24
C SER A 357 8.30 3.36 -11.06
N VAL A 358 9.12 3.41 -12.11
CA VAL A 358 9.21 4.59 -12.99
C VAL A 358 7.88 4.86 -13.71
N TYR A 359 7.22 3.82 -14.23
CA TYR A 359 5.91 3.95 -14.84
C TYR A 359 4.85 4.43 -13.83
N SER A 360 4.91 3.96 -12.58
CA SER A 360 4.02 4.42 -11.51
C SER A 360 4.19 5.90 -11.21
N ASP A 361 5.43 6.41 -11.20
CA ASP A 361 5.71 7.83 -11.01
C ASP A 361 5.29 8.67 -12.22
N LEU A 362 5.53 8.18 -13.44
CA LEU A 362 5.08 8.83 -14.68
C LEU A 362 3.55 8.95 -14.75
N ALA A 363 2.82 7.97 -14.22
CA ALA A 363 1.36 8.01 -14.16
C ALA A 363 0.85 9.22 -13.34
N GLY A 364 1.59 9.65 -12.32
CA GLY A 364 1.28 10.86 -11.55
C GLY A 364 1.48 12.16 -12.33
N LEU A 365 2.20 12.12 -13.47
CA LEU A 365 2.50 13.29 -14.30
C LEU A 365 1.69 13.32 -15.60
N ARG A 366 1.54 12.18 -16.28
CA ARG A 366 0.85 12.07 -17.58
C ARG A 366 0.32 10.66 -17.84
N SER A 367 -0.66 10.57 -18.73
CA SER A 367 -1.23 9.30 -19.22
C SER A 367 -1.41 8.24 -18.12
N PRO A 368 -2.12 8.56 -17.01
CA PRO A 368 -2.14 7.73 -15.80
C PRO A 368 -2.55 6.29 -16.10
N GLU A 369 -3.62 6.08 -16.87
CA GLU A 369 -4.11 4.73 -17.20
C GLU A 369 -3.05 3.88 -17.94
N GLU A 370 -2.45 4.42 -19.00
CA GLU A 370 -1.46 3.73 -19.83
C GLU A 370 -0.20 3.39 -19.03
N ASN A 371 0.33 4.38 -18.30
CA ASN A 371 1.52 4.17 -17.48
C ASN A 371 1.27 3.18 -16.34
N LEU A 372 0.09 3.18 -15.71
CA LEU A 372 -0.24 2.18 -14.69
C LEU A 372 -0.38 0.77 -15.27
N GLN A 373 -0.90 0.63 -16.49
CA GLN A 373 -0.93 -0.67 -17.19
C GLN A 373 0.48 -1.17 -17.49
N HIS A 374 1.39 -0.30 -17.94
CA HIS A 374 2.80 -0.65 -18.10
C HIS A 374 3.46 -1.02 -16.77
N ALA A 375 3.16 -0.30 -15.70
CA ALA A 375 3.67 -0.62 -14.37
C ALA A 375 3.24 -2.02 -13.91
N ILE A 376 1.94 -2.33 -14.03
CA ILE A 376 1.37 -3.64 -13.71
C ILE A 376 2.03 -4.75 -14.54
N ALA A 377 2.22 -4.54 -15.84
CA ALA A 377 2.88 -5.51 -16.71
C ALA A 377 4.33 -5.78 -16.28
N ALA A 378 5.08 -4.73 -15.96
CA ALA A 378 6.46 -4.83 -15.51
C ALA A 378 6.57 -5.54 -14.14
N TYR A 379 5.72 -5.20 -13.16
CA TYR A 379 5.71 -5.89 -11.87
C TYR A 379 5.35 -7.38 -12.00
N LYS A 380 4.39 -7.73 -12.86
CA LYS A 380 4.07 -9.14 -13.16
C LYS A 380 5.25 -9.89 -13.77
N ALA A 381 5.91 -9.30 -14.76
CA ALA A 381 7.12 -9.89 -15.35
C ALA A 381 8.24 -10.06 -14.32
N SER A 382 8.38 -9.13 -13.36
CA SER A 382 9.32 -9.30 -12.24
C SER A 382 8.94 -10.50 -11.37
N ILE A 383 7.66 -10.67 -11.03
CA ILE A 383 7.18 -11.76 -10.17
C ILE A 383 7.38 -13.14 -10.83
N GLU A 384 7.19 -13.23 -12.15
CA GLU A 384 7.40 -14.49 -12.90
C GLU A 384 8.84 -15.02 -12.79
N HIS A 385 9.83 -14.13 -12.75
CA HIS A 385 11.26 -14.48 -12.65
C HIS A 385 11.82 -14.37 -11.23
N ARG A 386 10.97 -14.08 -10.24
CA ARG A 386 11.32 -13.99 -8.83
C ARG A 386 10.22 -14.68 -8.01
N PRO A 387 10.13 -16.01 -8.03
CA PRO A 387 9.12 -16.72 -7.24
C PRO A 387 9.38 -16.58 -5.74
N PHE A 388 8.30 -16.60 -4.95
CA PHE A 388 8.32 -16.45 -3.50
C PHE A 388 9.37 -17.35 -2.82
N ASP A 389 9.47 -18.61 -3.23
CA ASP A 389 10.34 -19.60 -2.60
C ASP A 389 11.85 -19.28 -2.72
N THR A 390 12.23 -18.41 -3.65
CA THR A 390 13.65 -18.06 -3.90
C THR A 390 14.06 -16.73 -3.28
N ASP A 391 13.17 -15.73 -3.28
CA ASP A 391 13.43 -14.40 -2.72
C ASP A 391 12.10 -13.81 -2.21
N PRO A 392 11.62 -14.28 -1.05
CA PRO A 392 10.28 -13.94 -0.56
C PRO A 392 10.17 -12.46 -0.17
N ALA A 393 11.28 -11.85 0.27
CA ALA A 393 11.33 -10.43 0.64
C ALA A 393 11.10 -9.54 -0.58
N ARG A 394 11.86 -9.76 -1.67
CA ARG A 394 11.68 -8.96 -2.88
C ARG A 394 10.38 -9.31 -3.62
N TYR A 395 9.93 -10.56 -3.57
CA TYR A 395 8.60 -10.94 -4.08
C TYR A 395 7.52 -10.12 -3.40
N ALA A 396 7.51 -10.07 -2.07
CA ALA A 396 6.51 -9.33 -1.31
C ALA A 396 6.59 -7.82 -1.55
N ALA A 397 7.79 -7.25 -1.68
CA ALA A 397 7.97 -5.85 -2.07
C ALA A 397 7.36 -5.55 -3.45
N THR A 398 7.61 -6.42 -4.45
CA THR A 398 7.01 -6.28 -5.79
C THR A 398 5.49 -6.46 -5.77
N GLN A 399 4.96 -7.38 -4.96
CA GLN A 399 3.53 -7.57 -4.77
C GLN A 399 2.85 -6.34 -4.13
N ASN A 400 3.48 -5.72 -3.14
CA ASN A 400 3.00 -4.45 -2.58
C ASN A 400 2.93 -3.36 -3.66
N ASN A 401 3.99 -3.21 -4.47
CA ASN A 401 4.01 -2.23 -5.55
C ASN A 401 2.95 -2.52 -6.62
N LEU A 402 2.75 -3.79 -6.95
CA LEU A 402 1.69 -4.24 -7.86
C LEU A 402 0.30 -3.88 -7.31
N GLY A 403 0.06 -4.11 -6.01
CA GLY A 403 -1.18 -3.74 -5.34
C GLY A 403 -1.45 -2.23 -5.39
N THR A 404 -0.41 -1.42 -5.17
CA THR A 404 -0.51 0.05 -5.29
C THR A 404 -0.80 0.50 -6.72
N ALA A 405 -0.16 -0.11 -7.72
CA ALA A 405 -0.44 0.20 -9.12
C ALA A 405 -1.88 -0.17 -9.52
N TYR A 406 -2.38 -1.30 -9.04
CA TYR A 406 -3.78 -1.69 -9.23
C TYR A 406 -4.75 -0.72 -8.55
N TRP A 407 -4.49 -0.34 -7.29
CA TRP A 407 -5.31 0.63 -6.57
C TRP A 407 -5.35 2.00 -7.28
N ASN A 408 -4.21 2.46 -7.81
CA ASN A 408 -4.15 3.67 -8.62
C ASN A 408 -4.95 3.53 -9.93
N LEU A 409 -4.82 2.38 -10.63
CA LEU A 409 -5.52 2.17 -11.90
C LEU A 409 -7.04 2.14 -11.71
N ALA A 410 -7.52 1.68 -10.56
CA ALA A 410 -8.93 1.69 -10.22
C ALA A 410 -9.57 3.08 -10.27
N GLN A 411 -8.81 4.15 -10.02
CA GLN A 411 -9.31 5.52 -10.09
C GLN A 411 -9.60 5.99 -11.53
N HIS A 412 -9.11 5.24 -12.53
CA HIS A 412 -9.21 5.60 -13.94
C HIS A 412 -10.01 4.57 -14.75
N ARG A 413 -9.94 3.29 -14.37
CA ARG A 413 -10.52 2.20 -15.16
C ARG A 413 -10.92 1.03 -14.28
N MET A 414 -12.07 0.43 -14.60
CA MET A 414 -12.53 -0.84 -14.02
C MET A 414 -12.31 -0.93 -12.50
N PRO A 415 -12.88 0.01 -11.71
CA PRO A 415 -12.54 0.21 -10.30
C PRO A 415 -12.65 -1.07 -9.47
N MET A 416 -13.79 -1.78 -9.55
CA MET A 416 -14.02 -3.03 -8.82
C MET A 416 -12.93 -4.07 -9.09
N PHE A 417 -12.66 -4.39 -10.37
CA PHE A 417 -11.68 -5.41 -10.75
C PHE A 417 -10.27 -5.06 -10.28
N ASN A 418 -9.86 -3.80 -10.45
CA ASN A 418 -8.54 -3.36 -10.08
C ASN A 418 -8.37 -3.28 -8.57
N LEU A 419 -9.39 -2.87 -7.81
CA LEU A 419 -9.34 -2.90 -6.34
C LEU A 419 -9.27 -4.33 -5.79
N GLN A 420 -10.04 -5.27 -6.35
CA GLN A 420 -9.92 -6.69 -5.99
C GLN A 420 -8.50 -7.24 -6.30
N SER A 421 -7.93 -6.85 -7.44
CA SER A 421 -6.55 -7.20 -7.80
C SER A 421 -5.54 -6.59 -6.83
N ALA A 422 -5.78 -5.37 -6.34
CA ALA A 422 -4.95 -4.74 -5.31
C ALA A 422 -5.00 -5.52 -3.98
N VAL A 423 -6.21 -5.90 -3.52
CA VAL A 423 -6.40 -6.73 -2.33
C VAL A 423 -5.65 -8.06 -2.44
N LEU A 424 -5.73 -8.73 -3.59
CA LEU A 424 -4.99 -9.96 -3.86
C LEU A 424 -3.47 -9.77 -3.75
N ALA A 425 -2.93 -8.74 -4.40
CA ALA A 425 -1.49 -8.47 -4.38
C ALA A 425 -0.99 -8.10 -2.96
N TYR A 426 -1.75 -7.30 -2.21
CA TYR A 426 -1.41 -6.99 -0.82
C TYR A 426 -1.44 -8.24 0.08
N ASN A 427 -2.43 -9.13 -0.09
CA ASN A 427 -2.50 -10.39 0.64
C ASN A 427 -1.32 -11.32 0.30
N GLU A 428 -0.87 -11.36 -0.96
CA GLU A 428 0.35 -12.09 -1.32
C GLU A 428 1.59 -11.51 -0.64
N ALA A 429 1.71 -10.19 -0.54
CA ALA A 429 2.82 -9.56 0.18
C ALA A 429 2.82 -9.90 1.68
N LEU A 430 1.64 -10.08 2.29
CA LEU A 430 1.48 -10.50 3.69
C LEU A 430 1.95 -11.93 3.98
N ARG A 431 2.29 -12.75 2.97
CA ARG A 431 2.95 -14.05 3.19
C ARG A 431 4.35 -13.90 3.77
N TYR A 432 5.05 -12.81 3.44
CA TYR A 432 6.39 -12.52 3.96
C TYR A 432 6.35 -11.50 5.10
N TYR A 433 5.59 -10.41 4.91
CA TYR A 433 5.46 -9.34 5.89
C TYR A 433 4.45 -9.76 6.95
N THR A 434 4.95 -10.27 8.07
CA THR A 434 4.14 -10.64 9.24
C THR A 434 4.44 -9.69 10.41
N PRO A 435 3.59 -9.65 11.45
CA PRO A 435 3.87 -8.90 12.68
C PRO A 435 5.24 -9.15 13.30
N GLU A 436 5.73 -10.39 13.23
CA GLU A 436 6.97 -10.82 13.90
C GLU A 436 8.20 -10.45 13.09
N ARG A 437 8.10 -10.55 11.75
CA ARG A 437 9.24 -10.34 10.87
C ARG A 437 9.42 -8.86 10.56
N GLU A 438 8.34 -8.19 10.16
CA GLU A 438 8.38 -6.84 9.60
C GLU A 438 7.12 -6.06 10.02
N PRO A 439 6.96 -5.74 11.32
CA PRO A 439 5.72 -5.18 11.87
C PRO A 439 5.28 -3.88 11.18
N MET A 440 6.24 -3.03 10.79
CA MET A 440 5.92 -1.76 10.12
C MET A 440 5.46 -1.96 8.68
N HIS A 441 6.06 -2.91 7.94
CA HIS A 441 5.59 -3.27 6.60
C HIS A 441 4.25 -4.01 6.65
N TYR A 442 4.04 -4.87 7.65
CA TYR A 442 2.76 -5.51 7.92
C TYR A 442 1.66 -4.46 8.14
N ALA A 443 1.90 -3.49 9.04
CA ALA A 443 0.94 -2.42 9.28
C ALA A 443 0.71 -1.51 8.07
N MET A 444 1.73 -1.30 7.23
CA MET A 444 1.56 -0.61 5.97
C MET A 444 0.61 -1.34 5.02
N LEU A 445 0.80 -2.65 4.85
CA LEU A 445 -0.09 -3.45 4.01
C LEU A 445 -1.51 -3.50 4.56
N GLN A 446 -1.68 -3.57 5.88
CA GLN A 446 -3.00 -3.52 6.52
C GLN A 446 -3.69 -2.17 6.26
N ASN A 447 -2.98 -1.06 6.36
CA ASN A 447 -3.53 0.23 5.96
C ASN A 447 -3.90 0.28 4.46
N ASN A 448 -3.05 -0.26 3.59
CA ASN A 448 -3.31 -0.27 2.15
C ASN A 448 -4.53 -1.15 1.79
N LEU A 449 -4.68 -2.30 2.46
CA LEU A 449 -5.88 -3.13 2.39
C LEU A 449 -7.11 -2.36 2.85
N GLY A 450 -7.02 -1.66 3.99
CA GLY A 450 -8.11 -0.83 4.49
C GLY A 450 -8.56 0.22 3.47
N THR A 451 -7.61 0.86 2.78
CA THR A 451 -7.91 1.82 1.72
C THR A 451 -8.54 1.15 0.51
N ALA A 452 -8.04 -0.02 0.08
CA ALA A 452 -8.65 -0.77 -1.02
C ALA A 452 -10.10 -1.20 -0.70
N TYR A 453 -10.37 -1.68 0.51
CA TYR A 453 -11.73 -2.02 0.95
C TYR A 453 -12.64 -0.81 1.04
N TRP A 454 -12.16 0.32 1.58
CA TRP A 454 -12.94 1.55 1.59
C TRP A 454 -13.25 2.07 0.18
N ASN A 455 -12.32 1.96 -0.77
CA ASN A 455 -12.60 2.28 -2.17
C ASN A 455 -13.60 1.30 -2.79
N LEU A 456 -13.54 0.01 -2.41
CA LEU A 456 -14.52 -0.99 -2.85
C LEU A 456 -15.91 -0.60 -2.37
N SER A 457 -16.10 -0.23 -1.10
CA SER A 457 -17.42 0.16 -0.56
C SER A 457 -18.06 1.39 -1.25
N ARG A 458 -17.30 2.09 -2.10
CA ARG A 458 -17.72 3.30 -2.80
C ARG A 458 -17.88 3.11 -4.31
N CYS A 459 -17.64 1.92 -4.84
CA CYS A 459 -17.92 1.63 -6.24
C CYS A 459 -19.43 1.69 -6.51
N ASP A 460 -19.84 2.13 -7.70
CA ASP A 460 -21.26 2.38 -8.04
C ASP A 460 -22.20 1.25 -7.59
N GLN A 461 -23.29 1.64 -6.91
CA GLN A 461 -24.36 0.77 -6.42
C GLN A 461 -25.01 -0.08 -7.54
N ALA A 462 -24.84 0.27 -8.83
CA ALA A 462 -25.32 -0.56 -9.93
C ALA A 462 -24.54 -1.89 -10.08
N VAL A 463 -23.32 -1.98 -9.54
CA VAL A 463 -22.45 -3.17 -9.55
C VAL A 463 -22.39 -3.84 -8.17
N GLN A 464 -22.85 -3.16 -7.12
CA GLN A 464 -22.88 -3.66 -5.74
C GLN A 464 -24.30 -3.82 -5.24
N GLU A 465 -24.64 -5.00 -4.72
CA GLU A 465 -25.76 -5.07 -3.77
C GLU A 465 -25.37 -4.24 -2.54
N LEU A 466 -26.27 -3.37 -2.07
CA LEU A 466 -26.05 -2.44 -0.93
C LEU A 466 -25.39 -3.10 0.29
N ALA A 467 -25.69 -4.38 0.56
CA ALA A 467 -25.12 -5.16 1.66
C ALA A 467 -23.59 -5.31 1.57
N MET A 468 -22.99 -5.28 0.38
CA MET A 468 -21.54 -5.43 0.20
C MET A 468 -20.76 -4.17 0.59
N ALA A 469 -21.37 -2.98 0.52
CA ALA A 469 -20.69 -1.74 0.87
C ALA A 469 -20.41 -1.67 2.38
N GLU A 470 -21.37 -2.10 3.21
CA GLU A 470 -21.23 -2.17 4.66
C GLU A 470 -20.12 -3.15 5.07
N ASP A 471 -20.12 -4.36 4.49
CA ASP A 471 -19.09 -5.38 4.72
C ASP A 471 -17.69 -4.86 4.40
N PHE A 472 -17.52 -4.17 3.26
CA PHE A 472 -16.25 -3.57 2.90
C PHE A 472 -15.81 -2.44 3.85
N LEU A 473 -16.74 -1.65 4.40
CA LEU A 473 -16.42 -0.66 5.41
C LEU A 473 -15.96 -1.30 6.72
N HIS A 474 -16.58 -2.41 7.15
CA HIS A 474 -16.12 -3.18 8.30
C HIS A 474 -14.73 -3.78 8.08
N LEU A 475 -14.47 -4.35 6.90
CA LEU A 475 -13.13 -4.83 6.52
C LEU A 475 -12.10 -3.70 6.53
N ALA A 476 -12.46 -2.51 6.02
CA ALA A 476 -11.59 -1.35 6.05
C ALA A 476 -11.24 -0.92 7.48
N ILE A 477 -12.25 -0.78 8.35
CA ILE A 477 -12.09 -0.45 9.77
C ILE A 477 -11.20 -1.47 10.47
N GLY A 478 -11.45 -2.77 10.25
CA GLY A 478 -10.64 -3.85 10.82
C GLY A 478 -9.17 -3.74 10.43
N ALA A 479 -8.89 -3.57 9.14
CA ALA A 479 -7.52 -3.45 8.63
C ALA A 479 -6.80 -2.20 9.16
N TYR A 480 -7.48 -1.05 9.23
CA TYR A 480 -6.91 0.16 9.84
C TYR A 480 -6.62 -0.02 11.33
N ARG A 481 -7.53 -0.65 12.10
CA ARG A 481 -7.30 -0.94 13.52
C ARG A 481 -6.08 -1.86 13.72
N VAL A 482 -5.92 -2.87 12.88
CA VAL A 482 -4.73 -3.74 12.90
C VAL A 482 -3.47 -2.94 12.58
N ALA A 483 -3.50 -2.04 11.60
CA ALA A 483 -2.36 -1.18 11.28
C ALA A 483 -1.96 -0.28 12.46
N LEU A 484 -2.94 0.26 13.20
CA LEU A 484 -2.72 1.13 14.36
C LEU A 484 -2.13 0.42 15.59
N ILE A 485 -2.13 -0.92 15.62
CA ILE A 485 -1.40 -1.69 16.66
C ILE A 485 0.11 -1.40 16.58
N TYR A 486 0.65 -1.21 15.38
CA TYR A 486 2.09 -1.01 15.16
C TYR A 486 2.42 0.43 14.78
N ARG A 487 1.57 1.07 13.98
CA ARG A 487 1.70 2.50 13.67
C ARG A 487 1.17 3.28 14.87
N THR A 488 2.02 3.54 15.86
CA THR A 488 1.67 4.39 17.01
C THR A 488 2.17 5.82 16.79
N LEU A 489 1.71 6.74 17.64
CA LEU A 489 2.18 8.13 17.65
C LEU A 489 3.71 8.22 17.84
N GLU A 490 4.29 7.34 18.65
CA GLU A 490 5.72 7.31 18.96
C GLU A 490 6.53 6.63 17.84
N ALA A 491 6.04 5.50 17.33
CA ALA A 491 6.78 4.68 16.38
C ALA A 491 6.76 5.25 14.96
N ALA A 492 5.62 5.78 14.52
CA ALA A 492 5.42 6.25 13.16
C ALA A 492 4.37 7.37 13.09
N PRO A 493 4.62 8.57 13.67
CA PRO A 493 3.61 9.62 13.86
C PRO A 493 2.89 10.04 12.58
N SER A 494 3.60 10.16 11.45
CA SER A 494 2.98 10.50 10.16
C SER A 494 2.08 9.39 9.62
N ALA A 495 2.51 8.13 9.76
CA ALA A 495 1.71 6.99 9.32
C ALA A 495 0.51 6.72 10.25
N TYR A 496 0.68 6.96 11.56
CA TYR A 496 -0.39 6.96 12.55
C TYR A 496 -1.46 8.00 12.18
N ALA A 497 -1.06 9.26 11.93
CA ALA A 497 -1.97 10.33 11.53
C ALA A 497 -2.79 9.97 10.27
N ALA A 498 -2.12 9.44 9.24
CA ALA A 498 -2.78 9.03 8.01
C ALA A 498 -3.76 7.87 8.22
N THR A 499 -3.35 6.85 9.00
CA THR A 499 -4.20 5.68 9.27
C THR A 499 -5.41 6.06 10.13
N GLN A 500 -5.24 6.94 11.11
CA GLN A 500 -6.34 7.48 11.92
C GLN A 500 -7.33 8.32 11.08
N ASN A 501 -6.82 9.15 10.16
CA ASN A 501 -7.68 9.89 9.22
C ASN A 501 -8.51 8.94 8.34
N ASN A 502 -7.89 7.88 7.83
CA ASN A 502 -8.57 6.88 7.01
C ASN A 502 -9.62 6.10 7.82
N LEU A 503 -9.31 5.76 9.08
CA LEU A 503 -10.25 5.13 10.01
C LEU A 503 -11.45 6.03 10.29
N GLY A 504 -11.23 7.32 10.54
CA GLY A 504 -12.31 8.29 10.72
C GLY A 504 -13.21 8.40 9.49
N THR A 505 -12.60 8.34 8.30
CA THR A 505 -13.33 8.35 7.01
C THR A 505 -14.19 7.11 6.85
N ALA A 506 -13.67 5.92 7.17
CA ALA A 506 -14.43 4.68 7.08
C ALA A 506 -15.62 4.67 8.07
N TYR A 507 -15.42 5.08 9.32
CA TYR A 507 -16.51 5.21 10.29
C TYR A 507 -17.56 6.25 9.87
N TRP A 508 -17.14 7.39 9.32
CA TRP A 508 -18.07 8.40 8.82
C TRP A 508 -18.95 7.85 7.70
N HIS A 509 -18.36 7.12 6.76
CA HIS A 509 -19.13 6.48 5.69
C HIS A 509 -20.06 5.39 6.22
N LEU A 510 -19.62 4.58 7.20
CA LEU A 510 -20.46 3.56 7.83
C LEU A 510 -21.64 4.19 8.58
N ALA A 511 -21.43 5.28 9.30
CA ALA A 511 -22.49 6.03 9.97
C ALA A 511 -23.54 6.61 8.99
N ASN A 512 -23.16 6.83 7.74
CA ASN A 512 -24.00 7.45 6.72
C ASN A 512 -24.54 6.46 5.66
N GLN A 513 -24.41 5.14 5.88
CA GLN A 513 -25.09 4.15 5.03
C GLN A 513 -26.59 4.14 5.32
N ASP A 514 -27.40 3.94 4.28
CA ASP A 514 -28.87 3.83 4.41
C ASP A 514 -29.31 2.62 5.24
N THR A 515 -28.45 1.58 5.31
CA THR A 515 -28.70 0.34 6.06
C THR A 515 -28.35 0.46 7.54
N THR A 516 -27.55 1.45 7.93
CA THR A 516 -27.04 1.57 9.30
C THR A 516 -28.18 1.84 10.27
N HIS A 517 -28.30 0.98 11.28
CA HIS A 517 -29.28 1.15 12.33
C HIS A 517 -29.03 2.45 13.10
N TYR A 518 -30.12 3.09 13.53
CA TYR A 518 -30.05 4.39 14.20
C TYR A 518 -29.14 4.39 15.44
N ASP A 519 -29.23 3.35 16.27
CA ASP A 519 -28.42 3.25 17.49
C ASP A 519 -26.91 3.11 17.20
N ASP A 520 -26.56 2.51 16.05
CA ASP A 520 -25.17 2.34 15.62
C ASP A 520 -24.63 3.60 14.95
N GLN A 521 -25.47 4.37 14.26
CA GLN A 521 -25.08 5.62 13.58
C GLN A 521 -24.39 6.61 14.53
N ALA A 522 -24.98 6.87 15.71
CA ALA A 522 -24.39 7.79 16.68
C ALA A 522 -23.03 7.28 17.19
N THR A 523 -22.92 5.97 17.42
CA THR A 523 -21.68 5.32 17.85
C THR A 523 -20.58 5.46 16.79
N TYR A 524 -20.89 5.14 15.53
CA TYR A 524 -19.94 5.29 14.43
C TYR A 524 -19.54 6.75 14.20
N MET A 525 -20.46 7.70 14.41
CA MET A 525 -20.12 9.12 14.31
C MET A 525 -19.13 9.56 15.38
N LEU A 526 -19.30 9.09 16.61
CA LEU A 526 -18.34 9.31 17.70
C LEU A 526 -16.99 8.67 17.39
N CYS A 527 -16.96 7.42 16.91
CA CYS A 527 -15.73 6.76 16.49
C CYS A 527 -15.02 7.51 15.35
N ALA A 528 -15.77 8.09 14.41
CA ALA A 528 -15.22 8.93 13.35
C ALA A 528 -14.54 10.17 13.91
N ILE A 529 -15.23 10.90 14.81
CA ILE A 529 -14.69 12.10 15.47
C ILE A 529 -13.42 11.77 16.24
N ASP A 530 -13.42 10.71 17.04
CA ASP A 530 -12.26 10.30 17.85
C ASP A 530 -11.05 9.99 16.97
N ALA A 531 -11.24 9.19 15.91
CA ALA A 531 -10.16 8.85 14.98
C ALA A 531 -9.61 10.09 14.26
N TYR A 532 -10.46 11.00 13.80
CA TYR A 532 -9.98 12.26 13.21
C TYR A 532 -9.24 13.15 14.22
N GLN A 533 -9.69 13.20 15.47
CA GLN A 533 -9.00 13.97 16.52
C GLN A 533 -7.63 13.39 16.88
N GLU A 534 -7.49 12.06 16.88
CA GLU A 534 -6.20 11.39 17.01
C GLU A 534 -5.26 11.75 15.84
N SER A 535 -5.78 11.80 14.61
CA SER A 535 -5.02 12.26 13.45
C SER A 535 -4.53 13.71 13.63
N LEU A 536 -5.41 14.63 14.04
CA LEU A 536 -5.04 16.03 14.30
C LEU A 536 -3.99 16.15 15.42
N SER A 537 -4.12 15.36 16.48
CA SER A 537 -3.15 15.33 17.60
C SER A 537 -1.78 14.87 17.13
N ALA A 538 -1.72 13.87 16.24
CA ALA A 538 -0.48 13.41 15.65
C ALA A 538 0.19 14.45 14.74
N VAL A 539 -0.60 15.20 13.96
CA VAL A 539 -0.09 16.32 13.15
C VAL A 539 0.46 17.44 14.03
N GLN A 540 -0.21 17.75 15.15
CA GLN A 540 0.28 18.73 16.13
C GLN A 540 1.60 18.28 16.75
N TYR A 541 1.71 17.01 17.12
CA TYR A 541 2.95 16.41 17.61
C TYR A 541 4.09 16.53 16.60
N LEU A 542 3.84 16.21 15.32
CA LEU A 542 4.84 16.37 14.25
C LEU A 542 5.28 17.82 14.08
N THR A 543 4.32 18.75 14.05
CA THR A 543 4.60 20.18 13.88
C THR A 543 5.42 20.75 15.03
N ALA A 544 5.21 20.25 16.26
CA ALA A 544 5.97 20.67 17.43
C ALA A 544 7.41 20.14 17.46
N ASN A 545 7.68 19.02 16.78
CA ASN A 545 8.98 18.32 16.85
C ASN A 545 9.83 18.43 15.58
N LEU A 546 9.28 18.94 14.47
CA LEU A 546 10.00 19.13 13.21
C LEU A 546 10.33 20.61 12.98
N SER A 547 11.53 20.88 12.44
CA SER A 547 11.95 22.23 12.05
C SER A 547 11.24 22.75 10.78
N TYR A 548 10.43 21.91 10.14
CA TYR A 548 9.71 22.19 8.91
C TYR A 548 8.30 21.61 8.98
N ALA A 549 7.39 22.13 8.15
CA ALA A 549 6.01 21.65 8.11
C ALA A 549 5.99 20.16 7.70
N PRO A 550 5.26 19.30 8.44
CA PRO A 550 5.19 17.88 8.10
C PRO A 550 4.54 17.68 6.72
N THR A 551 5.15 16.82 5.91
CA THR A 551 4.52 16.37 4.66
C THR A 551 3.43 15.37 5.01
N LEU A 552 2.17 15.72 4.73
CA LEU A 552 1.01 14.88 5.00
C LEU A 552 0.55 14.20 3.70
N SER A 553 0.09 12.95 3.80
CA SER A 553 -0.51 12.22 2.68
C SER A 553 -2.02 12.43 2.54
N PHE A 554 -2.59 13.38 3.30
CA PHE A 554 -4.02 13.69 3.34
C PHE A 554 -4.24 15.19 3.55
N ASP A 555 -5.41 15.70 3.16
CA ASP A 555 -5.78 17.10 3.36
C ASP A 555 -6.29 17.32 4.80
N LEU A 556 -5.55 18.13 5.56
CA LEU A 556 -5.90 18.52 6.93
C LEU A 556 -7.20 19.33 6.99
N SER A 557 -7.50 20.11 5.96
CA SER A 557 -8.71 20.92 5.84
C SER A 557 -9.94 20.03 5.66
N ALA A 558 -9.83 19.00 4.81
CA ALA A 558 -10.86 17.97 4.66
C ALA A 558 -11.08 17.19 5.97
N THR A 559 -10.02 16.91 6.72
CA THR A 559 -10.14 16.28 8.06
C THR A 559 -10.98 17.14 9.00
N HIS A 560 -10.69 18.45 9.08
CA HIS A 560 -11.49 19.40 9.85
C HIS A 560 -12.95 19.46 9.35
N HIS A 561 -13.16 19.46 8.04
CA HIS A 561 -14.49 19.47 7.46
C HIS A 561 -15.31 18.24 7.87
N HIS A 562 -14.75 17.03 7.81
CA HIS A 562 -15.44 15.81 8.22
C HIS A 562 -15.79 15.80 9.71
N ILE A 563 -14.91 16.29 10.59
CA ILE A 563 -15.24 16.48 12.01
C ILE A 563 -16.40 17.48 12.17
N GLY A 564 -16.38 18.57 11.40
CA GLY A 564 -17.44 19.58 11.38
C GLY A 564 -18.80 18.99 11.01
N LEU A 565 -18.84 18.20 9.92
CA LEU A 565 -20.03 17.48 9.48
C LEU A 565 -20.54 16.50 10.53
N ALA A 566 -19.64 15.71 11.13
CA ALA A 566 -20.00 14.73 12.13
C ALA A 566 -20.68 15.38 13.35
N TYR A 567 -20.07 16.44 13.90
CA TYR A 567 -20.69 17.20 14.99
C TYR A 567 -22.01 17.86 14.60
N TYR A 568 -22.12 18.41 13.39
CA TYR A 568 -23.36 19.02 12.91
C TYR A 568 -24.49 17.98 12.80
N GLN A 569 -24.21 16.80 12.25
CA GLN A 569 -25.17 15.70 12.16
C GLN A 569 -25.63 15.25 13.56
N MET A 570 -24.70 15.07 14.51
CA MET A 570 -25.06 14.74 15.89
C MET A 570 -25.95 15.82 16.54
N ALA A 571 -25.67 17.10 16.29
CA ALA A 571 -26.44 18.20 16.85
C ALA A 571 -27.86 18.32 16.28
N THR A 572 -28.04 17.91 15.02
CA THR A 572 -29.29 18.08 14.26
C THR A 572 -30.14 16.83 14.21
N ASP A 573 -29.60 15.66 14.57
CA ASP A 573 -30.38 14.43 14.61
C ASP A 573 -31.52 14.53 15.64
N GLN A 574 -32.76 14.56 15.17
CA GLN A 574 -33.94 14.73 16.01
C GLN A 574 -34.26 13.50 16.86
N ARG A 575 -33.74 12.32 16.47
CA ARG A 575 -33.96 11.06 17.19
C ARG A 575 -33.09 10.99 18.46
N ALA A 576 -31.98 11.72 18.50
CA ALA A 576 -31.06 11.70 19.63
C ALA A 576 -31.69 12.38 20.86
N SER A 577 -31.70 11.68 21.99
CA SER A 577 -32.15 12.24 23.27
C SER A 577 -31.06 13.14 23.88
N LEU A 578 -30.72 14.23 23.20
CA LEU A 578 -29.75 15.23 23.63
C LEU A 578 -30.46 16.48 24.19
N GLU A 579 -29.95 17.00 25.30
CA GLU A 579 -30.41 18.27 25.85
C GLU A 579 -30.06 19.43 24.92
N THR A 580 -30.83 20.53 24.99
CA THR A 580 -30.58 21.74 24.18
C THR A 580 -29.14 22.24 24.32
N LYS A 581 -28.59 22.15 25.54
CA LYS A 581 -27.21 22.58 25.83
C LYS A 581 -26.17 21.70 25.12
N GLU A 582 -26.37 20.39 25.08
CA GLU A 582 -25.46 19.45 24.40
C GLU A 582 -25.50 19.65 22.89
N ARG A 583 -26.69 19.84 22.31
CA ARG A 583 -26.85 20.17 20.89
C ARG A 583 -26.15 21.49 20.53
N SER A 584 -26.29 22.51 21.37
CA SER A 584 -25.55 23.77 21.24
C SER A 584 -24.03 23.53 21.26
N GLN A 585 -23.52 22.74 22.21
CA GLN A 585 -22.09 22.42 22.27
C GLN A 585 -21.60 21.74 20.99
N PHE A 586 -22.33 20.77 20.46
CA PHE A 586 -21.99 20.14 19.19
C PHE A 586 -21.99 21.12 18.01
N LEU A 587 -22.96 22.05 17.94
CA LEU A 587 -22.94 23.08 16.89
C LEU A 587 -21.73 24.02 16.97
N HIS A 588 -21.31 24.40 18.18
CA HIS A 588 -20.11 25.22 18.37
C HIS A 588 -18.83 24.44 18.01
N HIS A 589 -18.77 23.14 18.32
CA HIS A 589 -17.69 22.26 17.85
C HIS A 589 -17.68 22.15 16.32
N ALA A 590 -18.85 21.95 15.70
CA ALA A 590 -18.98 21.91 14.25
C ALA A 590 -18.47 23.21 13.61
N LEU A 591 -18.88 24.37 14.14
CA LEU A 591 -18.44 25.68 13.66
C LEU A 591 -16.92 25.84 13.76
N LYS A 592 -16.33 25.50 14.91
CA LYS A 592 -14.89 25.61 15.13
C LYS A 592 -14.10 24.82 14.08
N HIS A 593 -14.52 23.59 13.79
CA HIS A 593 -13.86 22.75 12.79
C HIS A 593 -14.12 23.24 11.36
N GLN A 594 -15.33 23.66 11.05
CA GLN A 594 -15.66 24.18 9.72
C GLN A 594 -14.93 25.50 9.41
N VAL A 595 -14.71 26.36 10.40
CA VAL A 595 -13.87 27.56 10.25
C VAL A 595 -12.42 27.18 9.91
N ARG A 596 -11.86 26.15 10.54
CA ARG A 596 -10.50 25.65 10.22
C ARG A 596 -10.41 25.09 8.80
N ALA A 597 -11.41 24.32 8.38
CA ALA A 597 -11.50 23.83 7.00
C ALA A 597 -11.56 25.01 6.00
N ALA A 598 -12.44 25.98 6.24
CA ALA A 598 -12.59 27.16 5.40
C ALA A 598 -11.30 27.99 5.30
N GLN A 599 -10.54 28.11 6.40
CA GLN A 599 -9.23 28.78 6.40
C GLN A 599 -8.22 28.08 5.46
N GLY A 600 -8.15 26.74 5.50
CA GLY A 600 -7.26 25.98 4.62
C GLY A 600 -7.69 25.98 3.14
N TRP A 601 -8.97 26.23 2.86
CA TRP A 601 -9.53 26.29 1.50
C TRP A 601 -9.67 27.72 0.94
N GLN A 602 -9.11 28.75 1.60
CA GLN A 602 -9.25 30.15 1.14
C GLN A 602 -8.81 30.36 -0.30
N GLU A 603 -7.75 29.68 -0.72
CA GLU A 603 -7.17 29.79 -2.06
C GLU A 603 -7.66 28.69 -3.02
N GLN A 604 -8.67 27.91 -2.62
CA GLN A 604 -9.19 26.78 -3.40
C GLN A 604 -10.66 27.02 -3.79
N PRO A 605 -10.91 27.57 -5.00
CA PRO A 605 -12.25 27.96 -5.42
C PRO A 605 -13.28 26.84 -5.38
N ASP A 606 -12.86 25.60 -5.65
CA ASP A 606 -13.74 24.44 -5.74
C ASP A 606 -14.39 24.08 -4.39
N PHE A 607 -13.72 24.40 -3.27
CA PHE A 607 -14.24 24.13 -1.93
C PHE A 607 -15.05 25.28 -1.34
N GLN A 608 -15.03 26.47 -1.98
CA GLN A 608 -15.75 27.65 -1.48
C GLN A 608 -17.26 27.41 -1.31
N PRO A 609 -17.99 26.81 -2.28
CA PRO A 609 -19.43 26.59 -2.13
C PRO A 609 -19.77 25.65 -0.95
N SER A 610 -18.99 24.57 -0.79
CA SER A 610 -19.17 23.64 0.33
C SER A 610 -18.91 24.32 1.67
N ALA A 611 -17.83 25.11 1.75
CA ALA A 611 -17.48 25.85 2.95
C ALA A 611 -18.58 26.84 3.36
N VAL A 612 -19.09 27.64 2.42
CA VAL A 612 -20.18 28.60 2.66
C VAL A 612 -21.44 27.87 3.10
N GLY A 613 -21.89 26.86 2.35
CA GLY A 613 -23.13 26.15 2.65
C GLY A 613 -23.14 25.52 4.05
N GLN A 614 -22.05 24.89 4.46
CA GLN A 614 -21.94 24.31 5.80
C GLN A 614 -21.88 25.36 6.91
N LEU A 615 -21.12 26.44 6.72
CA LEU A 615 -21.08 27.54 7.69
C LEU A 615 -22.47 28.14 7.89
N SER A 616 -23.21 28.37 6.81
CA SER A 616 -24.59 28.88 6.86
C SER A 616 -25.53 27.94 7.61
N GLN A 617 -25.46 26.63 7.34
CA GLN A 617 -26.28 25.63 8.02
C GLN A 617 -26.00 25.56 9.53
N ILE A 618 -24.72 25.60 9.92
CA ILE A 618 -24.33 25.60 11.33
C ILE A 618 -24.82 26.88 12.02
N VAL A 619 -24.65 28.06 11.40
CA VAL A 619 -25.09 29.34 11.96
C VAL A 619 -26.61 29.40 12.12
N LYS A 620 -27.39 28.86 11.16
CA LYS A 620 -28.85 28.71 11.29
C LYS A 620 -29.21 27.81 12.48
N GLY A 621 -28.54 26.67 12.61
CA GLY A 621 -28.75 25.76 13.74
C GLY A 621 -28.47 26.41 15.10
N ILE A 622 -27.42 27.25 15.19
CA ILE A 622 -27.08 28.02 16.40
C ILE A 622 -28.16 29.07 16.67
N TYR A 623 -28.59 29.82 15.65
CA TYR A 623 -29.65 30.83 15.79
C TYR A 623 -30.96 30.23 16.32
N GLU A 624 -31.37 29.06 15.80
CA GLU A 624 -32.59 28.37 16.26
C GLU A 624 -32.57 28.03 17.75
N ARG A 625 -31.39 27.82 18.34
CA ARG A 625 -31.22 27.35 19.73
C ARG A 625 -30.81 28.46 20.70
N GLU A 626 -30.01 29.42 20.24
CA GLU A 626 -29.38 30.47 21.05
C GLU A 626 -29.83 31.88 20.65
N GLY A 627 -30.67 32.01 19.62
CA GLY A 627 -31.15 33.28 19.11
C GLY A 627 -30.06 34.16 18.52
N ILE A 628 -30.33 35.46 18.48
CA ILE A 628 -29.47 36.44 17.81
C ILE A 628 -28.09 36.60 18.47
N GLN A 629 -28.00 36.35 19.78
CA GLN A 629 -26.73 36.42 20.53
C GLN A 629 -25.78 35.31 20.08
N GLY A 630 -26.25 34.06 20.03
CA GLY A 630 -25.47 32.93 19.52
C GLY A 630 -25.09 33.11 18.05
N GLN A 631 -26.02 33.57 17.22
CA GLN A 631 -25.75 33.85 15.80
C GLN A 631 -24.63 34.89 15.62
N THR A 632 -24.69 36.00 16.37
CA THR A 632 -23.67 37.07 16.30
C THR A 632 -22.30 36.56 16.73
N GLN A 633 -22.25 35.73 17.78
CA GLN A 633 -21.02 35.09 18.24
C GLN A 633 -20.49 34.06 17.23
N ALA A 634 -21.36 33.36 16.51
CA ALA A 634 -20.96 32.42 15.47
C ALA A 634 -20.36 33.15 14.26
N LEU A 635 -21.03 34.21 13.78
CA LEU A 635 -20.59 35.02 12.64
C LEU A 635 -19.23 35.68 12.88
N SER A 636 -18.91 36.07 14.11
CA SER A 636 -17.62 36.69 14.45
C SER A 636 -16.41 35.76 14.32
N GLN A 637 -16.65 34.44 14.26
CA GLN A 637 -15.60 33.43 14.08
C GLN A 637 -15.35 33.09 12.60
N ILE A 638 -16.26 33.47 11.70
CA ILE A 638 -16.18 33.14 10.28
C ILE A 638 -15.08 33.99 9.61
N PRO A 639 -14.20 33.41 8.76
CA PRO A 639 -13.16 34.19 8.11
C PRO A 639 -13.77 35.28 7.22
N PRO A 640 -13.18 36.49 7.16
CA PRO A 640 -13.73 37.64 6.44
C PRO A 640 -14.02 37.37 4.95
N THR A 641 -13.27 36.46 4.33
CA THR A 641 -13.44 36.06 2.93
C THR A 641 -14.76 35.34 2.66
N PHE A 642 -15.27 34.57 3.62
CA PHE A 642 -16.51 33.80 3.49
C PHE A 642 -17.73 34.55 4.04
N LEU A 643 -17.52 35.48 4.98
CA LEU A 643 -18.59 36.16 5.70
C LEU A 643 -19.66 36.82 4.79
N PRO A 644 -19.31 37.56 3.71
CA PRO A 644 -20.32 38.17 2.84
C PRO A 644 -21.18 37.16 2.07
N GLN A 645 -20.68 35.95 1.86
CA GLN A 645 -21.42 34.87 1.18
C GLN A 645 -22.33 34.16 2.19
N VAL A 646 -21.80 33.83 3.37
CA VAL A 646 -22.59 33.24 4.46
C VAL A 646 -23.76 34.14 4.84
N MET A 647 -23.53 35.46 5.03
CA MET A 647 -24.60 36.40 5.34
C MET A 647 -25.68 36.53 4.25
N ARG A 648 -25.37 36.17 3.00
CA ARG A 648 -26.38 36.16 1.92
C ARG A 648 -27.27 34.91 1.96
N GLU A 649 -26.81 33.83 2.57
CA GLU A 649 -27.56 32.57 2.69
C GLU A 649 -28.40 32.47 3.98
N LEU A 650 -28.06 33.28 5.00
CA LEU A 650 -28.82 33.43 6.25
C LEU A 650 -30.06 34.31 6.03
#